data_AF-A0A0C9RFM4-F1
#
_entry.id   AF-A0A0C9RFM4-F1
#
_cell.length_a   1.000
_cell.length_b   1.000
_cell.length_c   1.000
_cell.angle_alpha   90.00
_cell.angle_beta   90.00
_cell.angle_gamma   90.00
#
_symmetry.space_group_name_H-M   'P 1'
#
loop_
_entity.id
_entity.type
_entity.pdbx_description
1 polymer ?
#
loop_
_entity_poly.entity_id
_entity_poly.type
_entity_poly.pdbx_seq_one_letter_code
_entity_poly.pdbx_strand_id
1 'polypeptide(L)'
;MNKSEKLLAARRKLKEFQQHKLNNNHYNQEGSQLQQENTQVNLPAVPPAIQDHPMEDLNESQTSHPKNISHTGPPTSQSPSPAPEPSSNLRNESPSQFVPPQISESPIPSNLNPQDHEESDPPSNTPILQNGSLQLELNPKYSPEDSPSLQKQHLLQMASQVADALVDAENEGSSMPISSDLEYQTQFLTTCLDEQKRLVNQLHIQVSQYSSRVSELEALLSTKEAEYESKLLRELNPLKEQLKVHAQTTGILVAEKAELSSAISQYQSISQQKSTEVEDLCLKLKASNSKNAELERELSHLKNATEEMRKNYHQLQSDYSHLDKKFSELKKDKEEQQLETAELRQDLNLKNTELSNLHRELNDKKNLLSLSELKIQQLGNPQEMQTLEGHHQVQSILEQQLSQLRETLKSVNAEKEETSKYYENYVKQLDSRYETVVQELETAKTRIGDYEQREESFVQRLSVMEQQYQREKQRVETLLPLEAHEEKISHLTKSMDALVVEHEGLQSTIREREAEIEAMKEELHHLRELKEQNVESLKLVTALESEQLGASRAVSQNQELKAQLNEMHDAFVMLSNSKLDLTEQLQGERTIGRKLNAELNKIEDERDELKEELKRKDAVIEELERDKLQTAQVTDQMQHYQVQYNYNRTLQQELQRTMNAMELLKKENQTLIAKLHALGRDSGDVDEGIAEEVGEEVEASVEVPIEKKEFRGADLGGPRGGDPL
;
A
#
# COMPACT_ATOMS: atom_id res chain seq x y z
N MET A 1 2.26 -56.56 -51.22
CA MET A 1 1.48 -55.61 -50.40
C MET A 1 0.67 -54.68 -51.28
N ASN A 2 -0.63 -54.54 -51.01
CA ASN A 2 -1.54 -53.72 -51.82
C ASN A 2 -1.55 -52.24 -51.42
N LYS A 3 -2.04 -51.35 -52.30
CA LYS A 3 -2.14 -49.89 -52.04
C LYS A 3 -2.96 -49.57 -50.77
N SER A 4 -4.01 -50.35 -50.52
CA SER A 4 -4.83 -50.31 -49.28
C SER A 4 -4.00 -50.59 -48.02
N GLU A 5 -3.13 -51.60 -48.07
CA GLU A 5 -2.29 -52.07 -46.96
C GLU A 5 -1.24 -51.03 -46.58
N LYS A 6 -0.60 -50.40 -47.58
CA LYS A 6 0.28 -49.25 -47.36
C LYS A 6 -0.46 -48.06 -46.74
N LEU A 7 -1.70 -47.80 -47.16
CA LEU A 7 -2.54 -46.73 -46.59
C LEU A 7 -2.93 -47.02 -45.13
N LEU A 8 -3.21 -48.29 -44.80
CA LEU A 8 -3.53 -48.73 -43.44
C LEU A 8 -2.31 -48.61 -42.51
N ALA A 9 -1.12 -48.99 -43.00
CA ALA A 9 0.15 -48.84 -42.28
C ALA A 9 0.50 -47.36 -42.04
N ALA A 10 0.30 -46.49 -43.05
CA ALA A 10 0.46 -45.05 -42.89
C ALA A 10 -0.51 -44.45 -41.86
N ARG A 11 -1.78 -44.89 -41.86
CA ARG A 11 -2.77 -44.48 -40.84
C ARG A 11 -2.44 -44.98 -39.43
N ARG A 12 -1.85 -46.19 -39.28
CA ARG A 12 -1.31 -46.64 -37.99
C ARG A 12 -0.17 -45.76 -37.49
N LYS A 13 0.87 -45.55 -38.31
CA LYS A 13 2.01 -44.68 -37.94
C LYS A 13 1.59 -43.25 -37.61
N LEU A 14 0.61 -42.69 -38.33
CA LEU A 14 0.06 -41.36 -38.00
C LEU A 14 -0.65 -41.33 -36.64
N LYS A 15 -1.43 -42.38 -36.32
CA LYS A 15 -2.11 -42.49 -35.02
C LYS A 15 -1.12 -42.72 -33.87
N GLU A 16 -0.12 -43.57 -34.07
CA GLU A 16 0.98 -43.80 -33.14
C GLU A 16 1.74 -42.49 -32.85
N PHE A 17 2.08 -41.71 -33.88
CA PHE A 17 2.73 -40.41 -33.75
C PHE A 17 1.86 -39.38 -33.00
N GLN A 18 0.56 -39.31 -33.29
CA GLN A 18 -0.37 -38.44 -32.56
C GLN A 18 -0.51 -38.84 -31.08
N GLN A 19 -0.55 -40.13 -30.77
CA GLN A 19 -0.61 -40.64 -29.41
C GLN A 19 0.70 -40.37 -28.64
N HIS A 20 1.85 -40.54 -29.29
CA HIS A 20 3.15 -40.19 -28.71
C HIS A 20 3.29 -38.68 -28.45
N LYS A 21 2.73 -37.83 -29.31
CA LYS A 21 2.69 -36.37 -29.12
C LYS A 21 1.79 -35.94 -27.96
N LEU A 22 0.75 -36.71 -27.63
CA LEU A 22 -0.09 -36.45 -26.45
C LEU A 22 0.60 -36.87 -25.14
N ASN A 23 1.27 -38.03 -25.11
CA ASN A 23 2.00 -38.47 -23.91
C ASN A 23 3.22 -37.58 -23.58
N ASN A 24 3.91 -37.02 -24.58
CA ASN A 24 5.09 -36.17 -24.36
C ASN A 24 4.83 -34.82 -23.66
N ASN A 25 3.56 -34.42 -23.47
CA ASN A 25 3.21 -33.15 -22.83
C ASN A 25 2.94 -33.28 -21.30
N HIS A 26 3.26 -34.42 -20.68
CA HIS A 26 3.00 -34.65 -19.24
C HIS A 26 4.22 -35.05 -18.41
N TYR A 27 5.42 -35.00 -18.99
CA TYR A 27 6.70 -35.18 -18.28
C TYR A 27 7.72 -34.16 -18.77
N ASN A 28 7.86 -33.05 -18.04
CA ASN A 28 8.98 -32.11 -18.14
C ASN A 28 9.00 -31.16 -16.92
N GLN A 29 9.36 -31.72 -15.76
CA GLN A 29 9.80 -30.96 -14.58
C GLN A 29 10.83 -31.82 -13.83
N GLU A 30 11.82 -31.17 -13.20
CA GLU A 30 13.01 -31.77 -12.54
C GLU A 30 14.08 -32.41 -13.48
N GLY A 31 15.34 -32.50 -13.04
CA GLY A 31 16.26 -33.55 -13.53
C GLY A 31 17.64 -33.23 -14.14
N SER A 32 18.38 -32.23 -13.65
CA SER A 32 19.86 -32.10 -13.65
C SER A 32 20.83 -32.98 -14.50
N GLN A 33 21.76 -32.29 -15.18
CA GLN A 33 23.24 -32.55 -15.28
C GLN A 33 23.88 -33.62 -16.22
N LEU A 34 24.99 -33.17 -16.87
CA LEU A 34 26.24 -33.87 -17.29
C LEU A 34 26.10 -35.07 -18.29
N GLN A 35 26.86 -35.22 -19.39
CA GLN A 35 28.31 -35.06 -19.63
C GLN A 35 28.65 -35.20 -21.16
N GLN A 36 29.95 -35.18 -21.49
CA GLN A 36 30.69 -35.34 -22.78
C GLN A 36 30.20 -36.46 -23.75
N GLU A 37 30.60 -36.55 -25.04
CA GLU A 37 31.86 -36.15 -25.71
C GLU A 37 31.76 -36.00 -27.28
N ASN A 38 32.86 -35.54 -27.91
CA ASN A 38 33.34 -35.66 -29.32
C ASN A 38 32.46 -36.41 -30.37
N THR A 39 32.32 -35.93 -31.62
CA THR A 39 33.38 -36.00 -32.67
C THR A 39 33.07 -35.13 -33.91
N GLN A 40 34.11 -34.83 -34.71
CA GLN A 40 34.18 -33.95 -35.89
C GLN A 40 33.52 -34.45 -37.20
N VAL A 41 33.16 -33.48 -38.08
CA VAL A 41 33.38 -33.43 -39.56
C VAL A 41 32.85 -34.61 -40.41
N ASN A 42 31.97 -34.41 -41.41
CA ASN A 42 32.29 -33.69 -42.66
C ASN A 42 31.05 -33.30 -43.52
N LEU A 43 31.23 -32.29 -44.39
CA LEU A 43 30.44 -32.04 -45.62
C LEU A 43 31.19 -32.70 -46.83
N PRO A 44 30.68 -32.79 -48.10
CA PRO A 44 29.89 -31.77 -48.82
C PRO A 44 28.91 -32.29 -49.92
N ALA A 45 28.54 -31.38 -50.84
CA ALA A 45 28.09 -31.57 -52.24
C ALA A 45 26.59 -31.36 -52.59
N VAL A 46 26.40 -30.83 -53.82
CA VAL A 46 25.23 -30.15 -54.43
C VAL A 46 25.48 -30.13 -55.97
N PRO A 47 24.52 -29.98 -56.92
CA PRO A 47 23.08 -30.27 -56.99
C PRO A 47 22.82 -31.46 -57.99
N PRO A 48 21.73 -31.57 -58.80
CA PRO A 48 21.33 -30.63 -59.88
C PRO A 48 19.82 -30.25 -59.88
N ALA A 49 19.43 -29.36 -60.79
CA ALA A 49 18.05 -28.86 -61.01
C ALA A 49 17.39 -29.46 -62.27
N ILE A 50 16.12 -29.09 -62.58
CA ILE A 50 15.58 -28.72 -63.93
C ILE A 50 14.02 -28.81 -64.01
N GLN A 51 13.37 -27.70 -64.45
CA GLN A 51 12.06 -27.56 -65.18
C GLN A 51 10.74 -28.16 -64.59
N ASP A 52 9.51 -27.73 -64.95
CA ASP A 52 9.06 -26.65 -65.87
C ASP A 52 7.69 -26.01 -65.48
N HIS A 53 7.24 -25.05 -66.30
CA HIS A 53 5.96 -24.31 -66.34
C HIS A 53 4.67 -25.18 -66.58
N PRO A 54 3.40 -24.66 -66.55
CA PRO A 54 2.96 -23.29 -66.85
C PRO A 54 1.83 -22.65 -65.98
N MET A 55 1.42 -21.43 -66.37
CA MET A 55 0.12 -20.82 -66.00
C MET A 55 -0.94 -21.13 -67.06
N GLU A 56 -2.22 -20.96 -66.70
CA GLU A 56 -3.31 -20.71 -67.66
C GLU A 56 -4.36 -19.79 -67.00
N ASP A 57 -4.91 -18.84 -67.77
CA ASP A 57 -5.94 -17.90 -67.31
C ASP A 57 -7.32 -18.57 -67.17
N LEU A 58 -8.20 -17.98 -66.33
CA LEU A 58 -9.60 -17.77 -66.72
C LEU A 58 -10.27 -16.66 -65.87
N ASN A 59 -11.39 -16.16 -66.38
CA ASN A 59 -11.90 -14.79 -66.15
C ASN A 59 -13.20 -14.73 -65.32
N GLU A 60 -13.55 -13.50 -64.93
CA GLU A 60 -14.92 -12.95 -64.88
C GLU A 60 -15.80 -13.15 -63.62
N SER A 61 -16.02 -12.05 -62.87
CA SER A 61 -17.38 -11.50 -62.61
C SER A 61 -17.35 -10.13 -61.91
N GLN A 62 -18.42 -9.35 -62.11
CA GLN A 62 -18.47 -7.87 -61.96
C GLN A 62 -19.11 -7.38 -60.65
N THR A 63 -18.76 -6.14 -60.23
CA THR A 63 -19.63 -5.03 -59.71
C THR A 63 -18.77 -4.03 -58.90
N SER A 64 -19.01 -2.70 -58.86
CA SER A 64 -19.84 -1.80 -59.68
C SER A 64 -19.36 -0.33 -59.54
N HIS A 65 -19.63 0.51 -60.56
CA HIS A 65 -19.38 1.97 -60.62
C HIS A 65 -20.04 2.80 -59.49
N PRO A 66 -19.72 4.11 -59.29
CA PRO A 66 -19.08 5.10 -60.21
C PRO A 66 -17.92 5.92 -59.53
N LYS A 67 -17.38 7.09 -59.95
CA LYS A 67 -17.48 8.12 -61.04
C LYS A 67 -16.15 8.95 -60.99
N ASN A 68 -15.75 9.94 -61.81
CA ASN A 68 -16.26 10.69 -62.98
C ASN A 68 -15.09 11.39 -63.74
N ILE A 69 -15.35 12.01 -64.91
CA ILE A 69 -14.54 13.03 -65.65
C ILE A 69 -13.16 12.62 -66.19
N SER A 70 -13.06 12.63 -67.52
CA SER A 70 -11.83 12.66 -68.34
C SER A 70 -11.75 13.99 -69.12
N HIS A 71 -10.57 14.40 -69.62
CA HIS A 71 -10.42 15.13 -70.91
C HIS A 71 -8.95 15.29 -71.39
N THR A 72 -8.65 14.70 -72.56
CA THR A 72 -7.81 15.19 -73.68
C THR A 72 -6.41 15.84 -73.47
N GLY A 73 -5.38 15.22 -74.05
CA GLY A 73 -4.26 15.91 -74.78
C GLY A 73 -4.47 15.77 -76.30
N PRO A 74 -3.44 15.69 -77.18
CA PRO A 74 -1.99 15.98 -77.09
C PRO A 74 -1.60 16.97 -78.26
N PRO A 75 -0.47 16.92 -79.04
CA PRO A 75 0.87 16.30 -78.91
C PRO A 75 2.09 17.21 -79.34
N THR A 76 3.28 16.59 -79.48
CA THR A 76 4.39 16.92 -80.44
C THR A 76 5.45 18.02 -80.15
N SER A 77 6.56 17.58 -79.54
CA SER A 77 7.93 17.51 -80.14
C SER A 77 8.86 18.72 -80.38
N GLN A 78 10.15 18.36 -80.44
CA GLN A 78 11.35 19.04 -81.01
C GLN A 78 12.24 19.90 -80.08
N SER A 79 13.41 19.34 -79.75
CA SER A 79 14.68 20.03 -79.52
C SER A 79 15.34 20.35 -80.88
N PRO A 80 16.23 21.38 -81.02
CA PRO A 80 17.60 21.31 -80.48
C PRO A 80 18.19 22.64 -79.96
N SER A 81 19.43 22.56 -79.43
CA SER A 81 20.27 23.70 -79.01
C SER A 81 20.79 24.52 -80.21
N PRO A 82 21.26 25.78 -80.02
CA PRO A 82 22.65 25.99 -79.54
C PRO A 82 22.83 27.17 -78.55
N ALA A 83 24.04 27.30 -77.99
CA ALA A 83 24.51 28.49 -77.27
C ALA A 83 24.99 29.58 -78.28
N PRO A 84 25.11 30.87 -77.87
CA PRO A 84 26.33 31.28 -77.14
C PRO A 84 26.11 32.30 -76.00
N GLU A 85 27.17 32.49 -75.21
CA GLU A 85 27.41 33.61 -74.29
C GLU A 85 27.53 34.98 -75.01
N PRO A 86 27.31 36.15 -74.36
CA PRO A 86 28.05 36.54 -73.14
C PRO A 86 27.38 37.44 -72.07
N SER A 87 27.98 37.40 -70.88
CA SER A 87 28.21 38.51 -69.91
C SER A 87 27.09 39.49 -69.54
N SER A 88 26.56 39.37 -68.31
CA SER A 88 26.24 40.54 -67.46
C SER A 88 26.18 40.19 -65.96
N ASN A 89 26.44 41.16 -65.08
CA ASN A 89 26.59 40.98 -63.64
C ASN A 89 25.28 41.16 -62.86
N LEU A 90 24.92 40.22 -61.99
CA LEU A 90 24.05 40.36 -60.80
C LEU A 90 24.50 39.28 -59.80
N ARG A 91 25.40 39.54 -58.85
CA ARG A 91 25.19 40.25 -57.57
C ARG A 91 24.02 39.69 -56.76
N ASN A 92 24.37 38.86 -55.78
CA ASN A 92 23.45 38.32 -54.77
C ASN A 92 22.89 39.45 -53.89
N GLU A 93 21.60 39.40 -53.57
CA GLU A 93 21.01 40.19 -52.49
C GLU A 93 20.65 39.28 -51.30
N SER A 94 21.07 39.68 -50.10
CA SER A 94 20.51 39.26 -48.80
C SER A 94 20.84 40.34 -47.76
N PRO A 95 19.99 40.57 -46.75
CA PRO A 95 19.78 41.93 -46.27
C PRO A 95 20.73 42.41 -45.15
N SER A 96 20.74 43.73 -44.96
CA SER A 96 21.59 44.46 -44.02
C SER A 96 21.35 44.16 -42.54
N GLN A 97 22.39 44.41 -41.75
CA GLN A 97 22.35 44.56 -40.30
C GLN A 97 21.31 45.60 -39.84
N PHE A 98 20.75 45.40 -38.65
CA PHE A 98 20.09 46.45 -37.87
C PHE A 98 20.68 46.47 -36.46
N VAL A 99 20.93 47.66 -35.91
CA VAL A 99 21.61 47.84 -34.62
C VAL A 99 20.67 48.52 -33.61
N PRO A 100 20.46 47.91 -32.44
CA PRO A 100 20.13 48.63 -31.20
C PRO A 100 21.36 48.77 -30.27
N PRO A 101 21.37 49.75 -29.34
CA PRO A 101 22.58 50.18 -28.63
C PRO A 101 22.88 49.41 -27.33
N GLN A 102 24.10 49.60 -26.81
CA GLN A 102 24.54 49.13 -25.50
C GLN A 102 23.88 49.89 -24.35
N ILE A 103 23.60 49.18 -23.25
CA ILE A 103 23.81 49.69 -21.88
C ILE A 103 24.60 48.59 -21.13
N SER A 104 25.50 49.02 -20.24
CA SER A 104 26.44 48.17 -19.50
C SER A 104 25.78 47.30 -18.42
N GLU A 105 26.33 46.11 -18.17
CA GLU A 105 26.93 45.75 -16.86
C GLU A 105 27.72 44.43 -16.95
N SER A 106 28.65 44.21 -16.00
CA SER A 106 29.56 43.07 -15.95
C SER A 106 30.16 42.91 -14.53
N PRO A 107 30.86 41.81 -14.19
CA PRO A 107 30.19 40.59 -13.76
C PRO A 107 30.61 40.12 -12.35
N ILE A 108 29.79 39.28 -11.71
CA ILE A 108 30.11 38.63 -10.44
C ILE A 108 30.11 37.10 -10.64
N PRO A 109 31.25 36.40 -10.48
CA PRO A 109 31.29 34.96 -10.29
C PRO A 109 31.21 34.61 -8.79
N SER A 110 30.41 33.61 -8.45
CA SER A 110 30.30 33.09 -7.08
C SER A 110 31.26 31.91 -6.86
N ASN A 111 32.09 31.96 -5.81
CA ASN A 111 32.55 30.74 -5.14
C ASN A 111 33.13 31.01 -3.73
N LEU A 112 32.71 30.23 -2.73
CA LEU A 112 33.51 29.61 -1.65
C LEU A 112 32.63 29.11 -0.49
N ASN A 113 33.08 28.03 0.17
CA ASN A 113 32.38 27.28 1.22
C ASN A 113 32.03 28.11 2.48
N PRO A 114 30.99 27.65 3.21
CA PRO A 114 30.99 27.55 4.66
C PRO A 114 31.11 26.08 5.13
N GLN A 115 31.95 25.82 6.12
CA GLN A 115 31.90 24.62 6.96
C GLN A 115 32.46 24.96 8.36
N ASP A 116 32.10 24.17 9.36
CA ASP A 116 32.62 24.16 10.75
C ASP A 116 32.23 25.38 11.63
N HIS A 117 31.83 25.26 12.90
CA HIS A 117 31.37 24.10 13.70
C HIS A 117 30.60 24.64 14.95
N GLU A 118 29.54 23.95 15.40
CA GLU A 118 28.95 23.96 16.78
C GLU A 118 28.39 25.31 17.37
N GLU A 119 27.47 25.35 18.37
CA GLU A 119 26.85 24.33 19.23
C GLU A 119 25.43 24.77 19.72
N SER A 120 24.68 23.83 20.35
CA SER A 120 23.56 24.02 21.32
C SER A 120 22.11 24.34 20.86
N ASP A 121 21.21 23.42 21.27
CA ASP A 121 19.73 23.46 21.32
C ASP A 121 19.17 24.21 22.58
N PRO A 122 17.84 24.24 22.86
CA PRO A 122 16.70 24.75 22.08
C PRO A 122 15.84 25.74 22.96
N PRO A 123 14.61 26.20 22.59
CA PRO A 123 13.40 25.36 22.69
C PRO A 123 12.30 25.63 21.63
N SER A 124 11.35 24.70 21.51
CA SER A 124 10.13 24.87 20.72
C SER A 124 9.11 25.81 21.38
N ASN A 125 8.25 26.46 20.59
CA ASN A 125 6.84 26.60 20.96
C ASN A 125 5.92 26.89 19.77
N THR A 126 4.71 26.31 19.81
CA THR A 126 3.63 26.50 18.83
C THR A 126 2.74 27.71 19.16
N PRO A 127 2.07 28.32 18.18
CA PRO A 127 1.23 29.50 18.42
C PRO A 127 -0.09 29.17 19.12
N ILE A 128 -0.50 30.01 20.07
CA ILE A 128 -1.84 30.01 20.68
C ILE A 128 -2.45 31.40 20.58
N LEU A 129 -3.72 31.46 20.16
CA LEU A 129 -4.54 32.67 20.12
C LEU A 129 -4.88 33.13 21.54
N GLN A 130 -4.84 34.44 21.81
CA GLN A 130 -5.47 34.99 23.01
C GLN A 130 -6.16 36.32 22.77
N ASN A 131 -7.46 36.37 23.06
CA ASN A 131 -8.26 37.60 23.09
C ASN A 131 -7.92 38.42 24.34
N GLY A 132 -7.64 39.71 24.15
CA GLY A 132 -7.44 40.67 25.24
C GLY A 132 -8.76 41.28 25.74
N SER A 133 -9.57 40.52 26.48
CA SER A 133 -10.66 41.08 27.29
C SER A 133 -10.25 41.04 28.77
N LEU A 134 -10.18 42.20 29.43
CA LEU A 134 -9.87 42.30 30.87
C LEU A 134 -10.94 43.11 31.62
N GLN A 135 -12.00 42.40 31.98
CA GLN A 135 -12.69 42.52 33.26
C GLN A 135 -12.12 41.40 34.16
N LEU A 136 -12.02 41.50 35.48
CA LEU A 136 -12.48 42.46 36.50
C LEU A 136 -11.49 42.40 37.70
N GLU A 137 -11.53 43.38 38.61
CA GLU A 137 -11.68 43.20 40.08
C GLU A 137 -11.76 44.60 40.73
N LEU A 138 -12.93 44.99 41.25
CA LEU A 138 -13.37 44.84 42.65
C LEU A 138 -12.69 45.79 43.65
N ASN A 139 -13.28 46.99 43.82
CA ASN A 139 -13.51 47.53 45.17
C ASN A 139 -14.69 48.55 45.22
N PRO A 140 -15.81 48.28 45.93
CA PRO A 140 -16.95 49.18 46.01
C PRO A 140 -17.04 49.97 47.33
N LYS A 141 -16.66 51.25 47.30
CA LYS A 141 -17.01 52.38 48.22
C LYS A 141 -16.42 53.66 47.59
N TYR A 142 -17.00 54.85 47.74
CA TYR A 142 -17.91 55.33 48.78
C TYR A 142 -19.22 55.92 48.21
N SER A 143 -20.28 55.83 49.02
CA SER A 143 -21.47 56.70 48.99
C SER A 143 -21.67 57.24 50.42
N PRO A 144 -22.60 58.18 50.67
CA PRO A 144 -22.51 59.08 51.83
C PRO A 144 -22.95 58.47 53.16
N GLU A 145 -22.94 59.31 54.20
CA GLU A 145 -23.27 59.06 55.61
C GLU A 145 -22.21 58.32 56.44
N ASP A 146 -21.37 59.08 57.16
CA ASP A 146 -21.13 58.85 58.60
C ASP A 146 -20.47 60.05 59.30
N SER A 147 -21.27 60.91 59.96
CA SER A 147 -20.79 61.95 60.90
C SER A 147 -21.82 62.54 61.92
N PRO A 148 -23.02 61.98 62.17
CA PRO A 148 -23.88 62.49 63.27
C PRO A 148 -23.38 62.07 64.66
N SER A 149 -22.50 61.07 64.76
CA SER A 149 -22.05 60.45 66.02
C SER A 149 -21.16 61.37 66.87
N LEU A 150 -20.04 61.85 66.31
CA LEU A 150 -19.08 62.71 67.00
C LEU A 150 -19.70 64.05 67.44
N GLN A 151 -20.51 64.67 66.58
CA GLN A 151 -21.15 65.96 66.91
C GLN A 151 -22.22 65.79 68.00
N LYS A 152 -22.95 64.68 68.02
CA LYS A 152 -23.90 64.33 69.10
C LYS A 152 -23.18 64.02 70.42
N GLN A 153 -22.02 63.37 70.38
CA GLN A 153 -21.21 63.08 71.57
C GLN A 153 -20.64 64.36 72.20
N HIS A 154 -20.10 65.27 71.39
CA HIS A 154 -19.61 66.57 71.87
C HIS A 154 -20.74 67.43 72.46
N LEU A 155 -21.94 67.39 71.87
CA LEU A 155 -23.09 68.15 72.38
C LEU A 155 -23.66 67.55 73.68
N LEU A 156 -23.67 66.22 73.84
CA LEU A 156 -23.99 65.57 75.11
C LEU A 156 -22.98 65.90 76.21
N GLN A 157 -21.68 65.96 75.88
CA GLN A 157 -20.63 66.29 76.83
C GLN A 157 -20.74 67.75 77.33
N MET A 158 -21.05 68.68 76.44
CA MET A 158 -21.38 70.07 76.79
C MET A 158 -22.65 70.16 77.66
N ALA A 159 -23.70 69.41 77.32
CA ALA A 159 -24.94 69.39 78.11
C ALA A 159 -24.73 68.81 79.52
N SER A 160 -23.89 67.78 79.67
CA SER A 160 -23.49 67.23 80.98
C SER A 160 -22.80 68.27 81.85
N GLN A 161 -21.84 69.01 81.28
CA GLN A 161 -21.07 70.02 82.02
C GLN A 161 -21.92 71.24 82.43
N VAL A 162 -23.00 71.54 81.71
CA VAL A 162 -23.96 72.58 82.08
C VAL A 162 -24.99 72.07 83.11
N ALA A 163 -25.32 70.78 83.11
CA ALA A 163 -26.20 70.17 84.11
C ALA A 163 -25.55 70.15 85.51
N ASP A 164 -24.29 69.69 85.60
CA ASP A 164 -23.55 69.66 86.87
C ASP A 164 -23.33 71.06 87.47
N ALA A 165 -23.32 72.11 86.64
CA ALA A 165 -23.16 73.51 87.05
C ALA A 165 -24.46 74.18 87.55
N LEU A 166 -25.59 73.46 87.62
CA LEU A 166 -26.91 74.01 87.98
C LEU A 166 -27.61 73.26 89.13
N VAL A 167 -26.90 72.37 89.84
CA VAL A 167 -27.48 71.56 90.94
C VAL A 167 -27.20 72.16 92.32
N ASP A 168 -26.10 72.89 92.53
CA ASP A 168 -25.82 73.63 93.78
C ASP A 168 -26.59 74.97 93.83
N ALA A 169 -27.92 74.85 93.93
CA ALA A 169 -28.69 75.73 94.81
C ALA A 169 -28.60 75.13 96.24
N GLU A 170 -28.70 75.87 97.35
CA GLU A 170 -29.31 77.19 97.60
C GLU A 170 -28.47 77.96 98.65
N ASN A 171 -28.81 79.23 98.93
CA ASN A 171 -29.39 79.66 100.23
C ASN A 171 -29.04 81.10 100.65
N GLU A 172 -30.07 81.89 101.00
CA GLU A 172 -30.06 83.19 101.72
C GLU A 172 -29.17 84.35 101.18
N GLY A 173 -29.44 85.63 101.47
CA GLY A 173 -30.58 86.24 102.18
C GLY A 173 -30.24 87.63 102.74
N SER A 174 -30.99 88.68 102.35
CA SER A 174 -30.81 90.10 102.77
C SER A 174 -29.57 90.82 102.15
N SER A 175 -29.61 92.08 101.68
CA SER A 175 -30.71 93.07 101.65
C SER A 175 -30.51 94.20 100.62
N MET A 176 -31.61 94.89 100.29
CA MET A 176 -31.73 96.21 99.62
C MET A 176 -31.48 96.30 98.08
N PRO A 177 -32.07 97.31 97.38
CA PRO A 177 -32.75 97.05 96.10
C PRO A 177 -32.18 97.75 94.85
N ILE A 178 -32.48 97.17 93.67
CA ILE A 178 -32.28 97.75 92.33
C ILE A 178 -33.47 97.37 91.44
N SER A 179 -34.01 98.30 90.64
CA SER A 179 -35.09 98.00 89.67
C SER A 179 -35.04 98.76 88.33
N SER A 180 -34.08 99.66 88.10
CA SER A 180 -33.99 100.42 86.83
C SER A 180 -33.06 99.80 85.78
N ASP A 181 -32.10 98.96 86.18
CA ASP A 181 -31.17 98.34 85.23
C ASP A 181 -31.87 97.38 84.26
N LEU A 182 -32.92 96.70 84.69
CA LEU A 182 -33.58 95.64 83.91
C LEU A 182 -34.28 96.18 82.64
N GLU A 183 -34.86 97.38 82.69
CA GLU A 183 -35.49 98.00 81.52
C GLU A 183 -34.45 98.44 80.49
N TYR A 184 -33.36 99.10 80.94
CA TYR A 184 -32.23 99.46 80.08
C TYR A 184 -31.55 98.23 79.48
N GLN A 185 -31.35 97.18 80.28
CA GLN A 185 -30.79 95.91 79.81
C GLN A 185 -31.71 95.25 78.76
N THR A 186 -33.04 95.31 78.94
CA THR A 186 -34.01 94.77 77.97
C THR A 186 -34.04 95.57 76.66
N GLN A 187 -33.98 96.90 76.73
CA GLN A 187 -33.94 97.76 75.53
C GLN A 187 -32.60 97.64 74.78
N PHE A 188 -31.48 97.56 75.50
CA PHE A 188 -30.16 97.27 74.93
C PHE A 188 -30.14 95.90 74.26
N LEU A 189 -30.61 94.85 74.95
CA LEU A 189 -30.67 93.48 74.42
C LEU A 189 -31.55 93.41 73.16
N THR A 190 -32.68 94.13 73.13
CA THR A 190 -33.55 94.23 71.95
C THR A 190 -32.84 94.92 70.78
N THR A 191 -32.10 96.00 71.05
CA THR A 191 -31.32 96.72 70.03
C THR A 191 -30.20 95.84 69.45
N CYS A 192 -29.45 95.13 70.31
CA CYS A 192 -28.44 94.16 69.88
C CYS A 192 -29.05 92.99 69.10
N LEU A 193 -30.25 92.52 69.50
CA LEU A 193 -30.96 91.43 68.83
C LEU A 193 -31.53 91.87 67.47
N ASP A 194 -31.95 93.12 67.31
CA ASP A 194 -32.38 93.67 66.02
C ASP A 194 -31.20 94.00 65.09
N GLU A 195 -30.05 94.44 65.64
CA GLU A 195 -28.80 94.51 64.87
C GLU A 195 -28.32 93.11 64.45
N GLN A 196 -28.43 92.11 65.33
CA GLN A 196 -28.13 90.72 65.01
C GLN A 196 -29.07 90.18 63.93
N LYS A 197 -30.38 90.47 63.98
CA LYS A 197 -31.32 90.17 62.87
C LYS A 197 -30.90 90.86 61.58
N ARG A 198 -30.49 92.14 61.63
CA ARG A 198 -30.04 92.89 60.44
C ARG A 198 -28.80 92.25 59.83
N LEU A 199 -27.83 91.84 60.65
CA LEU A 199 -26.63 91.12 60.21
C LEU A 199 -26.95 89.73 59.67
N VAL A 200 -27.81 88.96 60.33
CA VAL A 200 -28.27 87.63 59.87
C VAL A 200 -29.02 87.72 58.55
N ASN A 201 -29.88 88.72 58.37
CA ASN A 201 -30.55 88.97 57.09
C ASN A 201 -29.55 89.39 55.99
N GLN A 202 -28.58 90.23 56.31
CA GLN A 202 -27.52 90.64 55.37
C GLN A 202 -26.64 89.44 54.95
N LEU A 203 -26.27 88.58 55.90
CA LEU A 203 -25.56 87.33 55.64
C LEU A 203 -26.43 86.33 54.85
N HIS A 204 -27.72 86.21 55.16
CA HIS A 204 -28.63 85.33 54.42
C HIS A 204 -28.81 85.78 52.96
N ILE A 205 -28.89 87.09 52.71
CA ILE A 205 -28.90 87.65 51.35
C ILE A 205 -27.58 87.35 50.64
N GLN A 206 -26.42 87.51 51.30
CA GLN A 206 -25.13 87.14 50.72
C GLN A 206 -25.01 85.65 50.43
N VAL A 207 -25.42 84.77 51.35
CA VAL A 207 -25.44 83.31 51.15
C VAL A 207 -26.37 82.93 50.00
N SER A 208 -27.55 83.56 49.89
CA SER A 208 -28.49 83.36 48.78
C SER A 208 -27.93 83.82 47.43
N GLN A 209 -27.22 84.96 47.40
CA GLN A 209 -26.50 85.45 46.22
C GLN A 209 -25.36 84.50 45.82
N TYR A 210 -24.58 84.00 46.79
CA TYR A 210 -23.52 83.03 46.54
C TYR A 210 -24.08 81.67 46.09
N SER A 211 -25.16 81.15 46.69
CA SER A 211 -25.78 79.88 46.25
C SER A 211 -26.39 79.99 44.85
N SER A 212 -27.02 81.12 44.54
CA SER A 212 -27.51 81.42 43.18
C SER A 212 -26.36 81.46 42.17
N ARG A 213 -25.25 82.14 42.51
CA ARG A 213 -24.06 82.21 41.64
C ARG A 213 -23.34 80.87 41.50
N VAL A 214 -23.31 80.04 42.54
CA VAL A 214 -22.79 78.66 42.48
C VAL A 214 -23.66 77.83 41.54
N SER A 215 -24.98 77.86 41.69
CA SER A 215 -25.91 77.13 40.80
C SER A 215 -25.83 77.57 39.33
N GLU A 216 -25.64 78.88 39.08
CA GLU A 216 -25.38 79.40 37.73
C GLU A 216 -24.05 78.87 37.15
N LEU A 217 -22.98 78.82 37.97
CA LEU A 217 -21.69 78.28 37.57
C LEU A 217 -21.71 76.76 37.35
N GLU A 218 -22.45 76.01 38.17
CA GLU A 218 -22.68 74.57 38.01
C GLU A 218 -23.45 74.28 36.70
N ALA A 219 -24.49 75.04 36.40
CA ALA A 219 -25.21 74.93 35.13
C ALA A 219 -24.33 75.32 33.92
N LEU A 220 -23.47 76.33 34.06
CA LEU A 220 -22.53 76.73 33.02
C LEU A 220 -21.42 75.68 32.82
N LEU A 221 -20.93 75.05 33.89
CA LEU A 221 -19.99 73.92 33.79
C LEU A 221 -20.64 72.72 33.10
N SER A 222 -21.81 72.27 33.57
CA SER A 222 -22.53 71.12 32.99
C SER A 222 -22.88 71.33 31.51
N THR A 223 -23.31 72.53 31.12
CA THR A 223 -23.54 72.85 29.69
C THR A 223 -22.25 72.92 28.88
N LYS A 224 -21.11 73.34 29.47
CA LYS A 224 -19.80 73.30 28.81
C LYS A 224 -19.26 71.89 28.68
N GLU A 225 -19.40 71.04 29.70
CA GLU A 225 -19.06 69.62 29.66
C GLU A 225 -19.84 68.91 28.54
N ALA A 226 -21.16 69.07 28.49
CA ALA A 226 -21.99 68.53 27.41
C ALA A 226 -21.62 69.09 26.02
N GLU A 227 -21.24 70.37 25.92
CA GLU A 227 -20.67 70.94 24.69
C GLU A 227 -19.35 70.29 24.28
N TYR A 228 -18.44 70.04 25.23
CA TYR A 228 -17.14 69.42 24.99
C TYR A 228 -17.28 67.95 24.60
N GLU A 229 -18.12 67.18 25.29
CA GLU A 229 -18.46 65.81 24.91
C GLU A 229 -19.12 65.75 23.52
N SER A 230 -20.05 66.66 23.22
CA SER A 230 -20.69 66.74 21.89
C SER A 230 -19.71 67.08 20.77
N LYS A 231 -18.72 67.95 21.03
CA LYS A 231 -17.62 68.26 20.08
C LYS A 231 -16.69 67.06 19.92
N LEU A 232 -16.20 66.50 21.03
CA LEU A 232 -15.34 65.33 21.04
C LEU A 232 -15.96 64.14 20.30
N LEU A 233 -17.25 63.85 20.53
CA LEU A 233 -17.97 62.78 19.84
C LEU A 233 -18.17 63.08 18.35
N ARG A 234 -18.42 64.35 17.97
CA ARG A 234 -18.54 64.80 16.58
C ARG A 234 -17.22 64.70 15.81
N GLU A 235 -16.08 64.85 16.47
CA GLU A 235 -14.74 64.73 15.88
C GLU A 235 -14.23 63.28 15.89
N LEU A 236 -14.44 62.54 16.99
CA LEU A 236 -13.98 61.16 17.17
C LEU A 236 -14.72 60.17 16.25
N ASN A 237 -16.03 60.34 16.03
CA ASN A 237 -16.82 59.42 15.20
C ASN A 237 -16.35 59.35 13.74
N PRO A 238 -16.19 60.46 12.97
CA PRO A 238 -15.70 60.39 11.60
C PRO A 238 -14.25 59.87 11.52
N LEU A 239 -13.39 60.19 12.50
CA LEU A 239 -12.04 59.60 12.58
C LEU A 239 -12.08 58.09 12.80
N LYS A 240 -12.98 57.60 13.66
CA LYS A 240 -13.18 56.16 13.92
C LYS A 240 -13.77 55.42 12.72
N GLU A 241 -14.69 56.05 11.98
CA GLU A 241 -15.23 55.51 10.74
C GLU A 241 -14.18 55.50 9.62
N GLN A 242 -13.41 56.57 9.46
CA GLN A 242 -12.29 56.63 8.52
C GLN A 242 -11.23 55.56 8.83
N LEU A 243 -10.86 55.37 10.11
CA LEU A 243 -9.95 54.31 10.53
C LEU A 243 -10.50 52.91 10.22
N LYS A 244 -11.80 52.68 10.44
CA LYS A 244 -12.47 51.43 10.08
C LYS A 244 -12.41 51.17 8.57
N VAL A 245 -12.72 52.17 7.74
CA VAL A 245 -12.64 52.06 6.28
C VAL A 245 -11.21 51.79 5.84
N HIS A 246 -10.21 52.54 6.34
CA HIS A 246 -8.80 52.30 6.02
C HIS A 246 -8.31 50.92 6.43
N ALA A 247 -8.75 50.40 7.59
CA ALA A 247 -8.44 49.04 8.01
C ALA A 247 -9.10 47.99 7.08
N GLN A 248 -10.33 48.20 6.64
CA GLN A 248 -11.00 47.33 5.68
C GLN A 248 -10.32 47.36 4.30
N THR A 249 -9.99 48.55 3.77
CA THR A 249 -9.23 48.70 2.51
C THR A 249 -7.86 48.05 2.60
N THR A 250 -7.15 48.21 3.73
CA THR A 250 -5.85 47.56 3.96
C THR A 250 -6.00 46.04 4.00
N GLY A 251 -7.05 45.51 4.65
CA GLY A 251 -7.36 44.07 4.66
C GLY A 251 -7.63 43.51 3.27
N ILE A 252 -8.39 44.23 2.43
CA ILE A 252 -8.63 43.87 1.03
C ILE A 252 -7.32 43.86 0.24
N LEU A 253 -6.52 44.93 0.31
CA LEU A 253 -5.23 45.03 -0.41
C LEU A 253 -4.22 43.95 0.05
N VAL A 254 -4.24 43.54 1.32
CA VAL A 254 -3.42 42.43 1.83
C VAL A 254 -3.92 41.07 1.31
N ALA A 255 -5.22 40.86 1.22
CA ALA A 255 -5.81 39.65 0.64
C ALA A 255 -5.53 39.56 -0.87
N GLU A 256 -5.78 40.63 -1.63
CA GLU A 256 -5.45 40.73 -3.06
C GLU A 256 -3.95 40.52 -3.30
N LYS A 257 -3.07 41.12 -2.48
CA LYS A 257 -1.62 40.87 -2.56
C LYS A 257 -1.28 39.41 -2.31
N ALA A 258 -1.92 38.74 -1.35
CA ALA A 258 -1.68 37.33 -1.06
C ALA A 258 -2.17 36.41 -2.20
N GLU A 259 -3.36 36.70 -2.76
CA GLU A 259 -3.92 35.99 -3.91
C GLU A 259 -3.04 36.16 -5.16
N LEU A 260 -2.64 37.39 -5.49
CA LEU A 260 -1.71 37.69 -6.58
C LEU A 260 -0.34 37.03 -6.38
N SER A 261 0.18 37.01 -5.14
CA SER A 261 1.45 36.32 -4.83
C SER A 261 1.32 34.81 -5.05
N SER A 262 0.22 34.20 -4.60
CA SER A 262 -0.08 32.77 -4.82
C SER A 262 -0.22 32.46 -6.32
N ALA A 263 -0.95 33.29 -7.07
CA ALA A 263 -1.10 33.14 -8.51
C ALA A 263 0.25 33.25 -9.25
N ILE A 264 1.09 34.23 -8.88
CA ILE A 264 2.45 34.37 -9.44
C ILE A 264 3.28 33.12 -9.16
N SER A 265 3.29 32.60 -7.93
CA SER A 265 4.02 31.36 -7.59
C SER A 265 3.50 30.14 -8.35
N GLN A 266 2.18 30.03 -8.55
CA GLN A 266 1.58 28.96 -9.36
C GLN A 266 2.00 29.07 -10.83
N TYR A 267 1.93 30.27 -11.45
CA TYR A 267 2.36 30.47 -12.83
C TYR A 267 3.88 30.27 -13.01
N GLN A 268 4.70 30.63 -12.02
CA GLN A 268 6.14 30.34 -12.02
C GLN A 268 6.40 28.82 -12.00
N SER A 269 5.72 28.07 -11.14
CA SER A 269 5.84 26.60 -11.07
C SER A 269 5.39 25.92 -12.36
N ILE A 270 4.24 26.34 -12.92
CA ILE A 270 3.73 25.83 -14.22
C ILE A 270 4.71 26.17 -15.36
N SER A 271 5.30 27.36 -15.36
CA SER A 271 6.29 27.78 -16.37
C SER A 271 7.58 26.95 -16.28
N GLN A 272 8.08 26.69 -15.07
CA GLN A 272 9.22 25.80 -14.84
C GLN A 272 8.93 24.37 -15.31
N GLN A 273 7.77 23.81 -14.95
CA GLN A 273 7.33 22.50 -15.43
C GLN A 273 7.24 22.44 -16.97
N LYS A 274 6.75 23.50 -17.61
CA LYS A 274 6.67 23.57 -19.08
C LYS A 274 8.03 23.77 -19.74
N SER A 275 9.00 24.41 -19.09
CA SER A 275 10.39 24.42 -19.56
C SER A 275 10.96 23.00 -19.58
N THR A 276 10.87 22.28 -18.45
CA THR A 276 11.42 20.91 -18.36
C THR A 276 10.73 19.96 -19.33
N GLU A 277 9.42 20.06 -19.54
CA GLU A 277 8.70 19.28 -20.56
C GLU A 277 9.18 19.57 -22.00
N VAL A 278 9.46 20.85 -22.33
CA VAL A 278 10.01 21.24 -23.63
C VAL A 278 11.46 20.79 -23.81
N GLU A 279 12.28 20.82 -22.76
CA GLU A 279 13.64 20.28 -22.75
C GLU A 279 13.64 18.76 -22.96
N ASP A 280 12.75 18.04 -22.28
CA ASP A 280 12.55 16.60 -22.41
C ASP A 280 12.12 16.21 -23.84
N LEU A 281 11.18 16.98 -24.42
CA LEU A 281 10.75 16.81 -25.82
C LEU A 281 11.86 17.16 -26.82
N CYS A 282 12.69 18.16 -26.53
CA CYS A 282 13.85 18.54 -27.34
C CYS A 282 14.92 17.43 -27.34
N LEU A 283 15.18 16.79 -26.19
CA LEU A 283 16.07 15.64 -26.08
C LEU A 283 15.52 14.42 -26.86
N LYS A 284 14.22 14.11 -26.71
CA LYS A 284 13.55 13.03 -27.45
C LYS A 284 13.57 13.28 -28.97
N LEU A 285 13.38 14.52 -29.41
CA LEU A 285 13.47 14.92 -30.81
C LEU A 285 14.91 14.80 -31.34
N LYS A 286 15.93 15.23 -30.58
CA LYS A 286 17.35 15.05 -30.95
C LYS A 286 17.73 13.58 -31.11
N ALA A 287 17.29 12.72 -30.19
CA ALA A 287 17.49 11.27 -30.28
C ALA A 287 16.81 10.66 -31.52
N SER A 288 15.56 11.06 -31.79
CA SER A 288 14.82 10.65 -33.00
C SER A 288 15.53 11.08 -34.29
N ASN A 289 15.98 12.33 -34.37
CA ASN A 289 16.70 12.86 -35.53
C ASN A 289 18.06 12.17 -35.74
N SER A 290 18.79 11.86 -34.65
CA SER A 290 20.03 11.08 -34.72
C SER A 290 19.80 9.69 -35.33
N LYS A 291 18.76 8.99 -34.85
CA LYS A 291 18.34 7.69 -35.39
C LYS A 291 17.88 7.76 -36.85
N ASN A 292 17.14 8.81 -37.23
CA ASN A 292 16.75 9.00 -38.64
C ASN A 292 17.99 9.20 -39.54
N ALA A 293 18.94 10.04 -39.12
CA ALA A 293 20.19 10.24 -39.85
C ALA A 293 21.09 8.99 -39.90
N GLU A 294 20.88 8.01 -39.00
CA GLU A 294 21.51 6.69 -39.04
C GLU A 294 20.82 5.76 -40.04
N LEU A 295 19.50 5.66 -40.00
CA LEU A 295 18.71 4.91 -40.98
C LEU A 295 18.90 5.45 -42.40
N GLU A 296 19.06 6.76 -42.59
CA GLU A 296 19.40 7.37 -43.88
C GLU A 296 20.80 6.96 -44.38
N ARG A 297 21.79 6.84 -43.48
CA ARG A 297 23.13 6.32 -43.80
C ARG A 297 23.07 4.84 -44.17
N GLU A 298 22.32 4.02 -43.42
CA GLU A 298 22.11 2.61 -43.72
C GLU A 298 21.39 2.40 -45.06
N LEU A 299 20.33 3.14 -45.34
CA LEU A 299 19.60 3.10 -46.61
C LEU A 299 20.48 3.53 -47.79
N SER A 300 21.32 4.56 -47.62
CA SER A 300 22.29 4.98 -48.62
C SER A 300 23.33 3.89 -48.90
N HIS A 301 23.89 3.28 -47.86
CA HIS A 301 24.82 2.15 -47.97
C HIS A 301 24.18 0.95 -48.67
N LEU A 302 22.98 0.55 -48.24
CA LEU A 302 22.25 -0.60 -48.80
C LEU A 302 21.84 -0.37 -50.27
N LYS A 303 21.48 0.87 -50.64
CA LYS A 303 21.25 1.28 -52.02
C LYS A 303 22.52 1.13 -52.86
N ASN A 304 23.66 1.64 -52.38
CA ASN A 304 24.93 1.56 -53.09
C ASN A 304 25.38 0.09 -53.30
N ALA A 305 25.28 -0.74 -52.25
CA ALA A 305 25.54 -2.18 -52.34
C ALA A 305 24.59 -2.88 -53.33
N THR A 306 23.32 -2.47 -53.37
CA THR A 306 22.34 -2.99 -54.35
C THR A 306 22.67 -2.56 -55.79
N GLU A 307 23.17 -1.34 -55.99
CA GLU A 307 23.64 -0.86 -57.30
C GLU A 307 24.93 -1.58 -57.75
N GLU A 308 25.85 -1.87 -56.83
CA GLU A 308 27.05 -2.66 -57.10
C GLU A 308 26.72 -4.12 -57.45
N MET A 309 25.88 -4.78 -56.65
CA MET A 309 25.38 -6.13 -56.95
C MET A 309 24.64 -6.18 -58.29
N ARG A 310 23.89 -5.13 -58.65
CA ARG A 310 23.25 -5.01 -59.97
C ARG A 310 24.27 -4.89 -61.10
N LYS A 311 25.35 -4.11 -60.93
CA LYS A 311 26.45 -4.03 -61.91
C LYS A 311 27.15 -5.37 -62.08
N ASN A 312 27.49 -6.04 -60.98
CA ASN A 312 28.13 -7.35 -60.98
C ASN A 312 27.25 -8.42 -61.66
N TYR A 313 25.93 -8.39 -61.45
CA TYR A 313 24.98 -9.24 -62.17
C TYR A 313 24.96 -8.97 -63.69
N HIS A 314 24.95 -7.70 -64.12
CA HIS A 314 24.99 -7.35 -65.55
C HIS A 314 26.31 -7.78 -66.21
N GLN A 315 27.44 -7.64 -65.50
CA GLN A 315 28.73 -8.12 -65.96
C GLN A 315 28.72 -9.64 -66.14
N LEU A 316 28.29 -10.39 -65.12
CA LEU A 316 28.18 -11.86 -65.19
C LEU A 316 27.22 -12.34 -66.30
N GLN A 317 26.12 -11.62 -66.55
CA GLN A 317 25.20 -11.89 -67.65
C GLN A 317 25.83 -11.61 -69.03
N SER A 318 26.64 -10.56 -69.15
CA SER A 318 27.42 -10.26 -70.35
C SER A 318 28.47 -11.35 -70.62
N ASP A 319 29.22 -11.74 -69.59
CA ASP A 319 30.25 -12.79 -69.68
C ASP A 319 29.64 -14.15 -70.03
N TYR A 320 28.47 -14.49 -69.47
CA TYR A 320 27.69 -15.67 -69.85
C TYR A 320 27.29 -15.63 -71.35
N SER A 321 26.74 -14.51 -71.83
CA SER A 321 26.35 -14.37 -73.25
C SER A 321 27.55 -14.43 -74.21
N HIS A 322 28.71 -13.94 -73.80
CA HIS A 322 29.96 -14.02 -74.56
C HIS A 322 30.54 -15.45 -74.57
N LEU A 323 30.42 -16.18 -73.46
CA LEU A 323 30.84 -17.58 -73.37
C LEU A 323 29.91 -18.51 -74.19
N ASP A 324 28.61 -18.26 -74.17
CA ASP A 324 27.59 -18.99 -74.96
C ASP A 324 27.79 -18.81 -76.48
N LYS A 325 28.15 -17.60 -76.92
CA LYS A 325 28.58 -17.34 -78.30
C LYS A 325 29.82 -18.15 -78.67
N LYS A 326 30.88 -18.08 -77.85
CA LYS A 326 32.12 -18.86 -78.07
C LYS A 326 31.90 -20.36 -78.06
N PHE A 327 30.99 -20.86 -77.22
CA PHE A 327 30.60 -22.27 -77.22
C PHE A 327 29.87 -22.65 -78.52
N SER A 328 29.00 -21.77 -79.03
CA SER A 328 28.30 -21.96 -80.31
C SER A 328 29.26 -21.91 -81.51
N GLU A 329 30.23 -21.01 -81.50
CA GLU A 329 31.33 -20.91 -82.49
C GLU A 329 32.17 -22.21 -82.47
N LEU A 330 32.74 -22.60 -81.32
CA LEU A 330 33.52 -23.83 -81.18
C LEU A 330 32.74 -25.10 -81.52
N LYS A 331 31.42 -25.11 -81.30
CA LYS A 331 30.54 -26.20 -81.72
C LYS A 331 30.46 -26.28 -83.25
N LYS A 332 30.27 -25.15 -83.93
CA LYS A 332 30.25 -25.08 -85.40
C LYS A 332 31.60 -25.50 -86.00
N ASP A 333 32.70 -24.99 -85.47
CA ASP A 333 34.06 -25.34 -85.94
C ASP A 333 34.33 -26.85 -85.79
N LYS A 334 33.84 -27.46 -84.69
CA LYS A 334 33.90 -28.91 -84.48
C LYS A 334 33.04 -29.68 -85.48
N GLU A 335 31.85 -29.20 -85.81
CA GLU A 335 30.98 -29.83 -86.82
C GLU A 335 31.59 -29.75 -88.23
N GLU A 336 32.27 -28.64 -88.56
CA GLU A 336 33.03 -28.47 -89.81
C GLU A 336 34.26 -29.41 -89.86
N GLN A 337 35.07 -29.47 -88.80
CA GLN A 337 36.20 -30.42 -88.71
C GLN A 337 35.76 -31.90 -88.77
N GLN A 338 34.57 -32.23 -88.25
CA GLN A 338 34.01 -33.58 -88.37
C GLN A 338 33.60 -33.90 -89.82
N LEU A 339 33.13 -32.91 -90.58
CA LEU A 339 32.78 -33.05 -91.99
C LEU A 339 34.04 -33.21 -92.86
N GLU A 340 35.06 -32.35 -92.69
CA GLU A 340 36.37 -32.48 -93.33
C GLU A 340 37.01 -33.86 -93.03
N THR A 341 36.93 -34.31 -91.77
CA THR A 341 37.42 -35.65 -91.37
C THR A 341 36.65 -36.78 -92.06
N ALA A 342 35.37 -36.59 -92.39
CA ALA A 342 34.57 -37.58 -93.12
C ALA A 342 34.94 -37.59 -94.62
N GLU A 343 35.12 -36.41 -95.23
CA GLU A 343 35.56 -36.25 -96.63
C GLU A 343 36.95 -36.86 -96.85
N LEU A 344 37.94 -36.54 -96.01
CA LEU A 344 39.29 -37.12 -96.08
C LEU A 344 39.29 -38.65 -95.91
N ARG A 345 38.37 -39.20 -95.10
CA ARG A 345 38.18 -40.66 -94.99
C ARG A 345 37.55 -41.27 -96.24
N GLN A 346 36.64 -40.56 -96.90
CA GLN A 346 36.04 -40.99 -98.16
C GLN A 346 37.09 -40.99 -99.28
N ASP A 347 37.88 -39.93 -99.42
CA ASP A 347 38.94 -39.83 -100.43
C ASP A 347 40.04 -40.88 -100.21
N LEU A 348 40.46 -41.11 -98.97
CA LEU A 348 41.41 -42.19 -98.66
C LEU A 348 40.85 -43.58 -99.03
N ASN A 349 39.54 -43.80 -98.84
CA ASN A 349 38.88 -45.05 -99.24
C ASN A 349 38.83 -45.17 -100.78
N LEU A 350 38.45 -44.11 -101.49
CA LEU A 350 38.47 -44.06 -102.96
C LEU A 350 39.87 -44.38 -103.50
N LYS A 351 40.92 -43.72 -102.98
CA LYS A 351 42.31 -43.98 -103.38
C LYS A 351 42.77 -45.42 -103.06
N ASN A 352 42.31 -46.00 -101.96
CA ASN A 352 42.56 -47.41 -101.66
C ASN A 352 41.88 -48.37 -102.67
N THR A 353 40.67 -48.04 -103.17
CA THR A 353 40.04 -48.81 -104.25
C THR A 353 40.72 -48.61 -105.62
N GLU A 354 41.21 -47.40 -105.93
CA GLU A 354 42.01 -47.13 -107.14
C GLU A 354 43.31 -47.96 -107.12
N LEU A 355 44.06 -47.93 -106.02
CA LEU A 355 45.27 -48.75 -105.84
C LEU A 355 44.99 -50.25 -105.97
N SER A 356 43.86 -50.71 -105.40
CA SER A 356 43.42 -52.11 -105.52
C SER A 356 43.06 -52.51 -106.96
N ASN A 357 42.59 -51.57 -107.78
CA ASN A 357 42.32 -51.80 -109.20
C ASN A 357 43.61 -51.77 -110.04
N LEU A 358 44.47 -50.78 -109.83
CA LEU A 358 45.78 -50.69 -110.50
C LEU A 358 46.67 -51.90 -110.20
N HIS A 359 46.63 -52.43 -108.98
CA HIS A 359 47.35 -53.66 -108.61
C HIS A 359 46.85 -54.89 -109.40
N ARG A 360 45.55 -54.98 -109.66
CA ARG A 360 44.94 -56.02 -110.49
C ARG A 360 45.38 -55.90 -111.95
N GLU A 361 45.27 -54.69 -112.52
CA GLU A 361 45.70 -54.41 -113.89
C GLU A 361 47.19 -54.69 -114.11
N LEU A 362 48.05 -54.30 -113.16
CA LEU A 362 49.49 -54.58 -113.20
C LEU A 362 49.78 -56.08 -113.26
N ASN A 363 49.06 -56.88 -112.47
CA ASN A 363 49.16 -58.34 -112.50
C ASN A 363 48.73 -58.92 -113.85
N ASP A 364 47.62 -58.44 -114.42
CA ASP A 364 47.13 -58.89 -115.73
C ASP A 364 48.09 -58.53 -116.87
N LYS A 365 48.72 -57.34 -116.83
CA LYS A 365 49.77 -56.94 -117.79
C LYS A 365 51.03 -57.79 -117.65
N LYS A 366 51.43 -58.15 -116.42
CA LYS A 366 52.58 -59.03 -116.15
C LYS A 366 52.38 -60.42 -116.76
N ASN A 367 51.17 -60.97 -116.65
CA ASN A 367 50.80 -62.24 -117.27
C ASN A 367 50.88 -62.17 -118.82
N LEU A 368 50.47 -61.04 -119.41
CA LEU A 368 50.51 -60.84 -120.86
C LEU A 368 51.94 -60.69 -121.41
N LEU A 369 52.84 -60.03 -120.68
CA LEU A 369 54.25 -59.86 -121.09
C LEU A 369 54.95 -61.22 -121.24
N SER A 370 54.83 -62.10 -120.24
CA SER A 370 55.45 -63.42 -120.23
C SER A 370 55.02 -64.29 -121.42
N LEU A 371 53.77 -64.15 -121.88
CA LEU A 371 53.25 -64.83 -123.08
C LEU A 371 53.89 -64.30 -124.40
N SER A 372 54.40 -63.07 -124.41
CA SER A 372 55.01 -62.44 -125.59
C SER A 372 56.49 -62.79 -125.76
N GLU A 373 57.25 -62.84 -124.66
CA GLU A 373 58.68 -63.16 -124.65
C GLU A 373 58.95 -64.56 -125.23
N LEU A 374 58.07 -65.52 -124.90
CA LEU A 374 58.08 -66.90 -125.40
C LEU A 374 57.99 -67.00 -126.95
N LYS A 375 57.41 -66.00 -127.62
CA LYS A 375 57.28 -65.98 -129.10
C LYS A 375 58.55 -65.47 -129.78
N ILE A 376 59.26 -64.53 -129.16
CA ILE A 376 60.41 -63.85 -129.77
C ILE A 376 61.60 -64.80 -129.92
N GLN A 377 61.78 -65.75 -129.00
CA GLN A 377 62.86 -66.75 -129.03
C GLN A 377 62.79 -67.74 -130.21
N GLN A 378 61.75 -67.70 -131.06
CA GLN A 378 61.47 -68.74 -132.06
C GLN A 378 61.92 -68.40 -133.50
N LEU A 379 62.56 -67.23 -133.75
CA LEU A 379 62.50 -66.58 -135.07
C LEU A 379 63.81 -66.01 -135.70
N GLY A 380 65.02 -66.53 -135.44
CA GLY A 380 66.20 -65.99 -136.18
C GLY A 380 67.52 -66.78 -136.17
N ASN A 381 68.18 -66.84 -137.34
CA ASN A 381 69.60 -67.20 -137.53
C ASN A 381 70.12 -66.75 -138.93
N PRO A 382 71.33 -66.16 -139.10
CA PRO A 382 71.83 -65.66 -140.40
C PRO A 382 73.25 -66.13 -140.84
N GLN A 383 73.53 -66.17 -142.15
CA GLN A 383 74.88 -66.08 -142.75
C GLN A 383 74.85 -65.70 -144.24
N GLU A 384 76.03 -65.37 -144.79
CA GLU A 384 76.29 -64.87 -146.17
C GLU A 384 75.67 -63.47 -146.45
N MET A 385 76.22 -62.57 -147.27
CA MET A 385 76.97 -62.77 -148.52
C MET A 385 78.11 -61.75 -148.64
N GLN A 386 79.34 -62.18 -148.36
CA GLN A 386 80.56 -61.38 -148.42
C GLN A 386 81.19 -61.42 -149.83
N THR A 387 82.08 -60.48 -150.15
CA THR A 387 83.10 -60.53 -151.23
C THR A 387 82.74 -60.27 -152.71
N LEU A 388 81.47 -60.31 -153.18
CA LEU A 388 81.19 -59.74 -154.52
C LEU A 388 81.42 -58.22 -154.55
N GLU A 389 81.24 -57.58 -153.39
CA GLU A 389 81.65 -56.21 -153.12
C GLU A 389 83.07 -55.90 -153.65
N GLY A 390 84.08 -56.71 -153.33
CA GLY A 390 85.51 -56.36 -153.25
C GLY A 390 86.11 -55.35 -154.26
N HIS A 391 85.74 -55.40 -155.54
CA HIS A 391 86.27 -54.47 -156.55
C HIS A 391 85.28 -53.42 -157.08
N HIS A 392 83.98 -53.61 -156.86
CA HIS A 392 83.07 -52.47 -156.74
C HIS A 392 83.44 -51.66 -155.51
N GLN A 393 83.82 -52.33 -154.41
CA GLN A 393 84.32 -51.76 -153.18
C GLN A 393 85.43 -50.76 -153.45
N VAL A 394 86.60 -51.04 -154.04
CA VAL A 394 87.66 -49.99 -154.12
C VAL A 394 87.19 -48.65 -154.74
N GLN A 395 86.35 -48.65 -155.78
CA GLN A 395 85.82 -47.40 -156.38
C GLN A 395 84.59 -46.87 -155.64
N SER A 396 83.66 -47.74 -155.25
CA SER A 396 82.53 -47.42 -154.39
C SER A 396 82.97 -47.06 -152.96
N ILE A 397 84.20 -47.35 -152.54
CA ILE A 397 84.88 -46.95 -151.30
C ILE A 397 85.47 -45.58 -151.49
N LEU A 398 85.95 -45.19 -152.67
CA LEU A 398 86.34 -43.80 -152.91
C LEU A 398 85.10 -42.89 -153.01
N GLU A 399 84.02 -43.38 -153.64
CA GLU A 399 82.74 -42.68 -153.70
C GLU A 399 81.96 -42.76 -152.38
N GLN A 400 82.03 -43.87 -151.62
CA GLN A 400 81.57 -43.95 -150.23
C GLN A 400 82.46 -43.15 -149.30
N GLN A 401 83.77 -43.01 -149.51
CA GLN A 401 84.60 -42.12 -148.71
C GLN A 401 84.22 -40.67 -149.00
N LEU A 402 83.86 -40.32 -150.24
CA LEU A 402 83.33 -39.00 -150.58
C LEU A 402 81.84 -38.80 -150.22
N SER A 403 81.06 -39.86 -150.04
CA SER A 403 79.68 -39.77 -149.51
C SER A 403 79.72 -39.74 -147.98
N GLN A 404 80.47 -40.64 -147.33
CA GLN A 404 80.79 -40.64 -145.90
C GLN A 404 81.49 -39.36 -145.48
N LEU A 405 82.44 -38.78 -146.23
CA LEU A 405 83.01 -37.48 -145.85
C LEU A 405 81.97 -36.36 -145.91
N ARG A 406 81.01 -36.41 -146.85
CA ARG A 406 79.88 -35.46 -146.88
C ARG A 406 78.84 -35.76 -145.79
N GLU A 407 78.63 -37.01 -145.46
CA GLU A 407 77.63 -37.49 -144.50
C GLU A 407 78.12 -37.37 -143.06
N THR A 408 79.41 -37.63 -142.79
CA THR A 408 80.07 -37.29 -141.53
C THR A 408 80.25 -35.78 -141.38
N LEU A 409 80.52 -35.02 -142.45
CA LEU A 409 80.50 -33.55 -142.35
C LEU A 409 79.08 -33.01 -142.11
N LYS A 410 78.05 -33.64 -142.68
CA LYS A 410 76.63 -33.34 -142.38
C LYS A 410 76.25 -33.79 -140.96
N SER A 411 76.74 -34.93 -140.48
CA SER A 411 76.54 -35.44 -139.12
C SER A 411 77.22 -34.52 -138.12
N VAL A 412 78.52 -34.24 -138.26
CA VAL A 412 79.27 -33.28 -137.44
C VAL A 412 78.66 -31.88 -137.49
N ASN A 413 78.07 -31.44 -138.61
CA ASN A 413 77.34 -30.17 -138.63
C ASN A 413 75.97 -30.26 -137.91
N ALA A 414 75.26 -31.38 -138.00
CA ALA A 414 74.02 -31.62 -137.25
C ALA A 414 74.28 -31.76 -135.74
N GLU A 415 75.31 -32.50 -135.34
CA GLU A 415 75.84 -32.63 -133.98
C GLU A 415 76.32 -31.27 -133.45
N LYS A 416 76.96 -30.45 -134.29
CA LYS A 416 77.33 -29.07 -133.95
C LYS A 416 76.09 -28.18 -133.78
N GLU A 417 75.08 -28.30 -134.63
CA GLU A 417 73.82 -27.57 -134.47
C GLU A 417 73.03 -28.03 -133.24
N GLU A 418 73.01 -29.32 -132.94
CA GLU A 418 72.42 -29.90 -131.73
C GLU A 418 73.18 -29.45 -130.48
N THR A 419 74.51 -29.55 -130.49
CA THR A 419 75.39 -29.04 -129.42
C THR A 419 75.19 -27.53 -129.23
N SER A 420 75.05 -26.77 -130.32
CA SER A 420 74.75 -25.33 -130.26
C SER A 420 73.37 -25.06 -129.65
N LYS A 421 72.35 -25.86 -129.97
CA LYS A 421 71.01 -25.79 -129.35
C LYS A 421 71.06 -26.19 -127.87
N TYR A 422 71.88 -27.18 -127.50
CA TYR A 422 72.11 -27.56 -126.10
C TYR A 422 72.76 -26.42 -125.32
N TYR A 423 73.81 -25.78 -125.85
CA TYR A 423 74.41 -24.60 -125.20
C TYR A 423 73.46 -23.40 -125.17
N GLU A 424 72.70 -23.13 -126.23
CA GLU A 424 71.70 -22.06 -126.27
C GLU A 424 70.60 -22.28 -125.22
N ASN A 425 70.10 -23.51 -125.08
CA ASN A 425 69.11 -23.87 -124.07
C ASN A 425 69.69 -23.88 -122.64
N TYR A 426 70.94 -24.29 -122.47
CA TYR A 426 71.64 -24.25 -121.18
C TYR A 426 71.87 -22.81 -120.72
N VAL A 427 72.29 -21.91 -121.62
CA VAL A 427 72.42 -20.48 -121.34
C VAL A 427 71.06 -19.89 -120.97
N LYS A 428 69.99 -20.13 -121.76
CA LYS A 428 68.63 -19.69 -121.39
C LYS A 428 68.15 -20.21 -120.03
N GLN A 429 68.50 -21.45 -119.67
CA GLN A 429 68.19 -22.02 -118.35
C GLN A 429 69.01 -21.35 -117.24
N LEU A 430 70.26 -20.99 -117.50
CA LEU A 430 71.12 -20.28 -116.57
C LEU A 430 70.65 -18.83 -116.37
N ASP A 431 70.28 -18.14 -117.44
CA ASP A 431 69.71 -16.80 -117.43
C ASP A 431 68.37 -16.77 -116.67
N SER A 432 67.47 -17.72 -116.94
CA SER A 432 66.21 -17.87 -116.23
C SER A 432 66.39 -18.12 -114.72
N ARG A 433 67.41 -18.91 -114.34
CA ARG A 433 67.78 -19.10 -112.93
C ARG A 433 68.38 -17.84 -112.31
N TYR A 434 69.25 -17.13 -113.04
CA TYR A 434 69.83 -15.87 -112.59
C TYR A 434 68.75 -14.81 -112.36
N GLU A 435 67.81 -14.66 -113.30
CA GLU A 435 66.68 -13.75 -113.18
C GLU A 435 65.74 -14.13 -112.02
N THR A 436 65.50 -15.43 -111.78
CA THR A 436 64.77 -15.92 -110.60
C THR A 436 65.48 -15.51 -109.30
N VAL A 437 66.80 -15.72 -109.19
CA VAL A 437 67.58 -15.35 -107.99
C VAL A 437 67.64 -13.83 -107.80
N VAL A 438 67.67 -13.04 -108.88
CA VAL A 438 67.58 -11.57 -108.81
C VAL A 438 66.21 -11.11 -108.30
N GLN A 439 65.12 -11.76 -108.73
CA GLN A 439 63.77 -11.48 -108.21
C GLN A 439 63.63 -11.89 -106.73
N GLU A 440 64.17 -13.04 -106.33
CA GLU A 440 64.23 -13.47 -104.93
C GLU A 440 65.03 -12.45 -104.08
N LEU A 441 66.17 -11.95 -104.58
CA LEU A 441 66.99 -10.95 -103.91
C LEU A 441 66.25 -9.61 -103.73
N GLU A 442 65.59 -9.08 -104.77
CA GLU A 442 64.79 -7.86 -104.62
C GLU A 442 63.59 -8.06 -103.68
N THR A 443 62.91 -9.21 -103.69
CA THR A 443 61.81 -9.48 -102.74
C THR A 443 62.29 -9.70 -101.30
N ALA A 444 63.52 -10.18 -101.09
CA ALA A 444 64.14 -10.20 -99.76
C ALA A 444 64.51 -8.79 -99.30
N LYS A 445 65.06 -7.97 -100.20
CA LYS A 445 65.49 -6.58 -99.96
C LYS A 445 64.32 -5.65 -99.64
N THR A 446 63.17 -5.79 -100.31
CA THR A 446 61.96 -5.03 -99.95
C THR A 446 61.42 -5.44 -98.58
N ARG A 447 61.36 -6.74 -98.29
CA ARG A 447 60.95 -7.25 -96.95
C ARG A 447 61.87 -6.75 -95.83
N ILE A 448 63.17 -6.63 -96.07
CA ILE A 448 64.11 -6.04 -95.10
C ILE A 448 63.74 -4.58 -94.82
N GLY A 449 63.52 -3.77 -95.86
CA GLY A 449 63.08 -2.37 -95.69
C GLY A 449 61.73 -2.23 -94.97
N ASP A 450 60.78 -3.14 -95.22
CA ASP A 450 59.49 -3.18 -94.50
C ASP A 450 59.66 -3.50 -93.00
N TYR A 451 60.65 -4.33 -92.64
CA TYR A 451 61.00 -4.61 -91.24
C TYR A 451 61.76 -3.45 -90.59
N GLU A 452 62.73 -2.84 -91.28
CA GLU A 452 63.48 -1.68 -90.81
C GLU A 452 62.55 -0.49 -90.48
N GLN A 453 61.62 -0.14 -91.37
CA GLN A 453 60.61 0.90 -91.12
C GLN A 453 59.69 0.56 -89.92
N ARG A 454 59.35 -0.73 -89.76
CA ARG A 454 58.52 -1.18 -88.63
C ARG A 454 59.28 -1.07 -87.32
N GLU A 455 60.54 -1.48 -87.28
CA GLU A 455 61.42 -1.35 -86.12
C GLU A 455 61.60 0.13 -85.74
N GLU A 456 61.88 1.01 -86.71
CA GLU A 456 61.96 2.45 -86.47
C GLU A 456 60.66 2.99 -85.85
N SER A 457 59.49 2.59 -86.36
CA SER A 457 58.19 2.99 -85.81
C SER A 457 57.96 2.52 -84.37
N PHE A 458 58.52 1.37 -83.97
CA PHE A 458 58.48 0.88 -82.59
C PHE A 458 59.46 1.64 -81.70
N VAL A 459 60.68 1.91 -82.15
CA VAL A 459 61.69 2.71 -81.42
C VAL A 459 61.17 4.13 -81.17
N GLN A 460 60.59 4.78 -82.18
CA GLN A 460 59.95 6.08 -82.03
C GLN A 460 58.81 6.05 -80.99
N ARG A 461 57.95 5.03 -81.03
CA ARG A 461 56.85 4.87 -80.06
C ARG A 461 57.36 4.63 -78.64
N LEU A 462 58.38 3.79 -78.46
CA LEU A 462 59.00 3.51 -77.16
C LEU A 462 59.64 4.78 -76.57
N SER A 463 60.37 5.55 -77.39
CA SER A 463 60.94 6.84 -76.98
C SER A 463 59.87 7.83 -76.49
N VAL A 464 58.73 7.93 -77.18
CA VAL A 464 57.60 8.77 -76.73
C VAL A 464 57.00 8.27 -75.41
N MET A 465 56.90 6.96 -75.21
CA MET A 465 56.38 6.37 -73.96
C MET A 465 57.36 6.54 -72.79
N GLU A 466 58.66 6.35 -73.01
CA GLU A 466 59.70 6.62 -72.01
C GLU A 466 59.71 8.11 -71.62
N GLN A 467 59.64 9.03 -72.59
CA GLN A 467 59.59 10.45 -72.28
C GLN A 467 58.30 10.86 -71.54
N GLN A 468 57.18 10.17 -71.77
CA GLN A 468 55.97 10.34 -70.95
C GLN A 468 56.17 9.80 -69.53
N TYR A 469 56.73 8.59 -69.38
CA TYR A 469 57.03 7.99 -68.08
C TYR A 469 57.98 8.84 -67.24
N GLN A 470 59.07 9.37 -67.82
CA GLN A 470 60.01 10.24 -67.10
C GLN A 470 59.36 11.56 -66.69
N ARG A 471 58.52 12.17 -67.55
CA ARG A 471 57.76 13.38 -67.19
C ARG A 471 56.74 13.11 -66.07
N GLU A 472 56.05 11.97 -66.10
CA GLU A 472 55.09 11.59 -65.07
C GLU A 472 55.78 11.22 -63.75
N LYS A 473 56.93 10.53 -63.80
CA LYS A 473 57.78 10.29 -62.63
C LYS A 473 58.20 11.62 -61.99
N GLN A 474 58.75 12.55 -62.77
CA GLN A 474 59.14 13.88 -62.29
C GLN A 474 57.94 14.66 -61.75
N ARG A 475 56.75 14.50 -62.33
CA ARG A 475 55.50 15.11 -61.82
C ARG A 475 55.11 14.55 -60.45
N VAL A 476 55.20 13.23 -60.23
CA VAL A 476 54.96 12.61 -58.91
C VAL A 476 56.02 13.04 -57.90
N GLU A 477 57.29 13.05 -58.31
CA GLU A 477 58.47 13.42 -57.52
C GLU A 477 58.51 14.92 -57.15
N THR A 478 57.78 15.78 -57.86
CA THR A 478 57.63 17.23 -57.55
C THR A 478 56.28 17.62 -56.93
N LEU A 479 55.26 16.76 -56.95
CA LEU A 479 53.95 17.03 -56.33
C LEU A 479 53.78 16.46 -54.92
N LEU A 480 54.72 15.65 -54.42
CA LEU A 480 54.71 15.15 -53.04
C LEU A 480 56.00 15.48 -52.30
N PRO A 481 56.00 16.48 -51.39
CA PRO A 481 56.92 16.48 -50.26
C PRO A 481 56.54 15.31 -49.34
N LEU A 482 57.16 14.15 -49.56
CA LEU A 482 56.91 12.90 -48.82
C LEU A 482 57.00 13.12 -47.29
N GLU A 483 58.00 13.91 -46.90
CA GLU A 483 58.31 14.36 -45.54
C GLU A 483 57.10 15.01 -44.84
N ALA A 484 56.33 15.87 -45.53
CA ALA A 484 55.14 16.52 -44.96
C ALA A 484 53.94 15.56 -44.79
N HIS A 485 53.88 14.48 -45.58
CA HIS A 485 52.92 13.40 -45.35
C HIS A 485 53.36 12.48 -44.21
N GLU A 486 54.65 12.20 -44.08
CA GLU A 486 55.22 11.40 -43.00
C GLU A 486 55.11 12.11 -41.63
N GLU A 487 55.39 13.41 -41.55
CA GLU A 487 55.10 14.24 -40.37
C GLU A 487 53.62 14.21 -39.99
N LYS A 488 52.72 14.34 -40.97
CA LYS A 488 51.27 14.32 -40.73
C LYS A 488 50.79 12.95 -40.24
N ILE A 489 51.35 11.86 -40.76
CA ILE A 489 51.09 10.50 -40.25
C ILE A 489 51.64 10.37 -38.82
N SER A 490 52.88 10.79 -38.57
CA SER A 490 53.49 10.77 -37.22
C SER A 490 52.66 11.55 -36.20
N HIS A 491 52.12 12.71 -36.58
CA HIS A 491 51.21 13.51 -35.75
C HIS A 491 49.88 12.79 -35.52
N LEU A 492 49.27 12.18 -36.54
CA LEU A 492 48.02 11.42 -36.38
C LEU A 492 48.22 10.19 -35.48
N THR A 493 49.32 9.46 -35.62
CA THR A 493 49.65 8.33 -34.73
C THR A 493 49.79 8.80 -33.29
N LYS A 494 50.63 9.81 -33.01
CA LYS A 494 50.79 10.38 -31.65
C LYS A 494 49.46 10.92 -31.07
N SER A 495 48.62 11.52 -31.92
CA SER A 495 47.29 11.99 -31.52
C SER A 495 46.33 10.85 -31.21
N MET A 496 46.46 9.70 -31.88
CA MET A 496 45.67 8.50 -31.62
C MET A 496 46.15 7.81 -30.34
N ASP A 497 47.47 7.67 -30.16
CA ASP A 497 48.08 7.08 -28.97
C ASP A 497 47.70 7.87 -27.70
N ALA A 498 47.75 9.20 -27.77
CA ALA A 498 47.31 10.06 -26.68
C ALA A 498 45.81 9.90 -26.36
N LEU A 499 44.96 9.79 -27.39
CA LEU A 499 43.52 9.60 -27.22
C LEU A 499 43.16 8.20 -26.66
N VAL A 500 43.98 7.18 -26.97
CA VAL A 500 43.88 5.84 -26.34
C VAL A 500 44.23 5.93 -24.86
N VAL A 501 45.30 6.62 -24.48
CA VAL A 501 45.68 6.81 -23.06
C VAL A 501 44.61 7.60 -22.29
N GLU A 502 44.02 8.64 -22.87
CA GLU A 502 42.89 9.33 -22.25
C GLU A 502 41.65 8.43 -22.13
N HIS A 503 41.35 7.61 -23.14
CA HIS A 503 40.26 6.64 -23.07
C HIS A 503 40.49 5.58 -21.97
N GLU A 504 41.71 5.06 -21.82
CA GLU A 504 42.06 4.13 -20.74
C GLU A 504 41.95 4.78 -19.35
N GLY A 505 42.38 6.04 -19.21
CA GLY A 505 42.22 6.81 -17.97
C GLY A 505 40.76 7.10 -17.62
N LEU A 506 39.95 7.51 -18.60
CA LEU A 506 38.50 7.64 -18.45
C LEU A 506 37.86 6.29 -18.09
N GLN A 507 38.30 5.18 -18.68
CA GLN A 507 37.79 3.86 -18.32
C GLN A 507 38.20 3.42 -16.91
N SER A 508 39.36 3.83 -16.39
CA SER A 508 39.72 3.62 -14.98
C SER A 508 38.78 4.40 -14.06
N THR A 509 38.63 5.70 -14.29
CA THR A 509 37.76 6.55 -13.45
C THR A 509 36.29 6.12 -13.52
N ILE A 510 35.80 5.58 -14.65
CA ILE A 510 34.47 4.95 -14.72
C ILE A 510 34.37 3.74 -13.79
N ARG A 511 35.34 2.80 -13.80
CA ARG A 511 35.35 1.64 -12.89
C ARG A 511 35.43 2.05 -11.42
N GLU A 512 36.19 3.11 -11.12
CA GLU A 512 36.29 3.68 -9.77
C GLU A 512 34.94 4.25 -9.30
N ARG A 513 34.20 4.94 -10.18
CA ARG A 513 32.83 5.41 -9.90
C ARG A 513 31.81 4.29 -9.84
N GLU A 514 31.95 3.23 -10.63
CA GLU A 514 31.11 2.03 -10.54
C GLU A 514 31.30 1.33 -9.18
N ALA A 515 32.53 1.24 -8.68
CA ALA A 515 32.83 0.70 -7.36
C ALA A 515 32.33 1.59 -6.20
N GLU A 516 32.49 2.92 -6.32
CA GLU A 516 31.92 3.90 -5.38
C GLU A 516 30.39 3.79 -5.32
N ILE A 517 29.73 3.67 -6.48
CA ILE A 517 28.28 3.48 -6.59
C ILE A 517 27.85 2.14 -5.96
N GLU A 518 28.61 1.06 -6.11
CA GLU A 518 28.25 -0.22 -5.49
C GLU A 518 28.39 -0.18 -3.96
N ALA A 519 29.48 0.40 -3.44
CA ALA A 519 29.65 0.60 -1.99
C ALA A 519 28.51 1.46 -1.39
N MET A 520 28.10 2.53 -2.08
CA MET A 520 26.95 3.34 -1.66
C MET A 520 25.61 2.58 -1.71
N LYS A 521 25.44 1.60 -2.62
CA LYS A 521 24.26 0.72 -2.62
C LYS A 521 24.29 -0.26 -1.45
N GLU A 522 25.46 -0.84 -1.13
CA GLU A 522 25.63 -1.74 0.01
C GLU A 522 25.32 -1.01 1.33
N GLU A 523 25.80 0.22 1.51
CA GLU A 523 25.44 1.06 2.66
C GLU A 523 23.94 1.36 2.71
N LEU A 524 23.32 1.76 1.58
CA LEU A 524 21.87 1.99 1.51
C LEU A 524 21.04 0.71 1.73
N HIS A 525 21.59 -0.47 1.45
CA HIS A 525 20.97 -1.76 1.78
C HIS A 525 21.05 -2.02 3.28
N HIS A 526 22.24 -1.88 3.88
CA HIS A 526 22.45 -2.07 5.31
C HIS A 526 21.62 -1.09 6.16
N LEU A 527 21.52 0.18 5.74
CA LEU A 527 20.65 1.18 6.37
C LEU A 527 19.16 0.85 6.24
N ARG A 528 18.75 0.18 5.15
CA ARG A 528 17.38 -0.33 5.00
C ARG A 528 17.11 -1.49 5.95
N GLU A 529 18.01 -2.47 6.02
CA GLU A 529 17.91 -3.61 6.94
C GLU A 529 17.85 -3.14 8.39
N LEU A 530 18.72 -2.20 8.80
CA LEU A 530 18.68 -1.60 10.13
C LEU A 530 17.37 -0.85 10.41
N LYS A 531 16.81 -0.17 9.40
CA LYS A 531 15.51 0.49 9.52
C LYS A 531 14.35 -0.51 9.64
N GLU A 532 14.40 -1.61 8.90
CA GLU A 532 13.39 -2.68 8.96
C GLU A 532 13.47 -3.42 10.32
N GLN A 533 14.67 -3.78 10.78
CA GLN A 533 14.92 -4.30 12.13
C GLN A 533 14.47 -3.33 13.23
N ASN A 534 14.68 -2.02 13.07
CA ASN A 534 14.18 -1.02 14.02
C ASN A 534 12.64 -0.91 14.01
N VAL A 535 12.00 -1.02 12.84
CA VAL A 535 10.53 -1.08 12.73
C VAL A 535 9.98 -2.38 13.35
N GLU A 536 10.70 -3.50 13.25
CA GLU A 536 10.34 -4.74 13.95
C GLU A 536 10.56 -4.65 15.46
N SER A 537 11.65 -4.02 15.90
CA SER A 537 11.90 -3.69 17.30
C SER A 537 10.81 -2.79 17.88
N LEU A 538 10.38 -1.74 17.17
CA LEU A 538 9.27 -0.87 17.56
C LEU A 538 7.92 -1.61 17.61
N LYS A 539 7.67 -2.55 16.68
CA LYS A 539 6.49 -3.44 16.75
C LYS A 539 6.56 -4.38 17.97
N LEU A 540 7.74 -4.90 18.29
CA LEU A 540 7.95 -5.77 19.45
C LEU A 540 7.80 -4.98 20.76
N VAL A 541 8.36 -3.78 20.86
CA VAL A 541 8.21 -2.89 22.02
C VAL A 541 6.75 -2.50 22.22
N THR A 542 6.05 -2.05 21.18
CA THR A 542 4.62 -1.70 21.30
C THR A 542 3.73 -2.92 21.59
N ALA A 543 4.09 -4.11 21.09
CA ALA A 543 3.43 -5.35 21.49
C ALA A 543 3.68 -5.66 22.98
N LEU A 544 4.92 -5.58 23.45
CA LEU A 544 5.30 -5.80 24.87
C LEU A 544 4.68 -4.76 25.81
N GLU A 545 4.57 -3.49 25.40
CA GLU A 545 3.83 -2.46 26.14
C GLU A 545 2.34 -2.79 26.21
N SER A 546 1.74 -3.26 25.11
CA SER A 546 0.33 -3.67 25.08
C SER A 546 0.08 -4.91 25.94
N GLU A 547 1.01 -5.86 25.97
CA GLU A 547 0.98 -7.04 26.83
C GLU A 547 1.22 -6.66 28.29
N GLN A 548 2.14 -5.74 28.59
CA GLN A 548 2.38 -5.20 29.92
C GLN A 548 1.15 -4.44 30.44
N LEU A 549 0.45 -3.68 29.60
CA LEU A 549 -0.82 -3.04 29.95
C LEU A 549 -1.95 -4.07 30.14
N GLY A 550 -2.01 -5.12 29.32
CA GLY A 550 -2.94 -6.23 29.49
C GLY A 550 -2.71 -7.01 30.79
N ALA A 551 -1.45 -7.37 31.07
CA ALA A 551 -1.01 -8.03 32.29
C ALA A 551 -1.20 -7.14 33.52
N SER A 552 -0.92 -5.83 33.42
CA SER A 552 -1.18 -4.86 34.50
C SER A 552 -2.67 -4.75 34.82
N ARG A 553 -3.54 -4.69 33.80
CA ARG A 553 -5.00 -4.76 33.98
C ARG A 553 -5.44 -6.08 34.59
N ALA A 554 -4.91 -7.21 34.13
CA ALA A 554 -5.22 -8.54 34.68
C ALA A 554 -4.70 -8.71 36.13
N VAL A 555 -3.54 -8.15 36.46
CA VAL A 555 -3.00 -8.14 37.83
C VAL A 555 -3.85 -7.24 38.73
N SER A 556 -4.26 -6.06 38.25
CA SER A 556 -5.19 -5.17 38.97
C SER A 556 -6.53 -5.85 39.23
N GLN A 557 -7.14 -6.48 38.22
CA GLN A 557 -8.36 -7.29 38.38
C GLN A 557 -8.15 -8.47 39.33
N ASN A 558 -7.00 -9.14 39.32
CA ASN A 558 -6.68 -10.20 40.28
C ASN A 558 -6.43 -9.66 41.70
N GLN A 559 -5.98 -8.41 41.86
CA GLN A 559 -5.89 -7.74 43.16
C GLN A 559 -7.28 -7.32 43.66
N GLU A 560 -8.13 -6.79 42.79
CA GLU A 560 -9.53 -6.44 43.10
C GLU A 560 -10.35 -7.68 43.47
N LEU A 561 -10.27 -8.76 42.68
CA LEU A 561 -10.93 -10.04 42.99
C LEU A 561 -10.38 -10.67 44.29
N LYS A 562 -9.10 -10.49 44.61
CA LYS A 562 -8.55 -10.88 45.92
C LYS A 562 -9.05 -9.98 47.05
N ALA A 563 -9.23 -8.68 46.82
CA ALA A 563 -9.82 -7.78 47.80
C ALA A 563 -11.28 -8.13 48.08
N GLN A 564 -12.09 -8.38 47.03
CA GLN A 564 -13.47 -8.85 47.14
C GLN A 564 -13.56 -10.24 47.80
N LEU A 565 -12.62 -11.15 47.51
CA LEU A 565 -12.56 -12.46 48.16
C LEU A 565 -12.17 -12.35 49.65
N ASN A 566 -11.24 -11.45 49.99
CA ASN A 566 -10.89 -11.15 51.38
C ASN A 566 -12.05 -10.48 52.11
N GLU A 567 -12.73 -9.50 51.51
CA GLU A 567 -13.93 -8.87 52.07
C GLU A 567 -15.05 -9.89 52.30
N MET A 568 -15.27 -10.80 51.35
CA MET A 568 -16.23 -11.91 51.51
C MET A 568 -15.78 -12.91 52.60
N HIS A 569 -14.47 -13.14 52.75
CA HIS A 569 -13.93 -13.98 53.83
C HIS A 569 -14.09 -13.31 55.20
N ASP A 570 -13.76 -12.03 55.32
CA ASP A 570 -13.90 -11.23 56.54
C ASP A 570 -15.38 -11.08 56.91
N ALA A 571 -16.28 -10.86 55.94
CA ALA A 571 -17.72 -10.88 56.14
C ALA A 571 -18.22 -12.27 56.57
N PHE A 572 -17.67 -13.36 56.01
CA PHE A 572 -17.98 -14.72 56.46
C PHE A 572 -17.48 -15.00 57.87
N VAL A 573 -16.28 -14.54 58.23
CA VAL A 573 -15.72 -14.66 59.58
C VAL A 573 -16.53 -13.81 60.57
N MET A 574 -16.89 -12.58 60.23
CA MET A 574 -17.77 -11.74 61.04
C MET A 574 -19.16 -12.35 61.22
N LEU A 575 -19.75 -12.90 60.15
CA LEU A 575 -21.05 -13.58 60.23
C LEU A 575 -20.96 -14.89 61.01
N SER A 576 -19.85 -15.64 60.90
CA SER A 576 -19.60 -16.87 61.65
C SER A 576 -19.37 -16.58 63.13
N ASN A 577 -18.64 -15.52 63.46
CA ASN A 577 -18.41 -15.07 64.84
C ASN A 577 -19.71 -14.51 65.43
N SER A 578 -20.42 -13.63 64.73
CA SER A 578 -21.73 -13.12 65.16
C SER A 578 -22.76 -14.24 65.33
N LYS A 579 -22.74 -15.26 64.46
CA LYS A 579 -23.54 -16.48 64.64
C LYS A 579 -23.10 -17.29 65.86
N LEU A 580 -21.79 -17.41 66.11
CA LEU A 580 -21.25 -18.09 67.29
C LEU A 580 -21.69 -17.36 68.56
N ASP A 581 -21.47 -16.05 68.65
CA ASP A 581 -21.91 -15.16 69.72
C ASP A 581 -23.43 -15.28 69.94
N LEU A 582 -24.24 -15.28 68.88
CA LEU A 582 -25.69 -15.43 68.97
C LEU A 582 -26.09 -16.84 69.44
N THR A 583 -25.36 -17.89 69.05
CA THR A 583 -25.59 -19.24 69.58
C THR A 583 -25.09 -19.42 71.02
N GLU A 584 -24.04 -18.71 71.44
CA GLU A 584 -23.57 -18.69 72.83
C GLU A 584 -24.53 -17.88 73.71
N GLN A 585 -25.05 -16.74 73.23
CA GLN A 585 -26.14 -16.01 73.87
C GLN A 585 -27.39 -16.87 73.99
N LEU A 586 -27.84 -17.53 72.91
CA LEU A 586 -28.99 -18.44 72.93
C LEU A 586 -28.75 -19.65 73.85
N GLN A 587 -27.52 -20.17 73.94
CA GLN A 587 -27.16 -21.22 74.88
C GLN A 587 -27.13 -20.70 76.33
N GLY A 588 -26.66 -19.46 76.52
CA GLY A 588 -26.71 -18.70 77.75
C GLY A 588 -28.14 -18.54 78.24
N GLU A 589 -29.02 -17.96 77.42
CA GLU A 589 -30.47 -17.88 77.66
C GLU A 589 -31.10 -19.25 77.92
N ARG A 590 -30.68 -20.32 77.24
CA ARG A 590 -31.14 -21.70 77.54
C ARG A 590 -30.56 -22.27 78.85
N THR A 591 -29.45 -21.76 79.37
CA THR A 591 -28.99 -22.09 80.75
C THR A 591 -29.67 -21.23 81.79
N ILE A 592 -29.91 -19.94 81.51
CA ILE A 592 -30.63 -19.01 82.37
C ILE A 592 -32.10 -19.45 82.48
N GLY A 593 -32.75 -19.80 81.38
CA GLY A 593 -34.09 -20.37 81.34
C GLY A 593 -34.19 -21.71 82.09
N ARG A 594 -33.18 -22.58 81.99
CA ARG A 594 -33.13 -23.80 82.83
C ARG A 594 -32.94 -23.48 84.32
N LYS A 595 -32.15 -22.47 84.68
CA LYS A 595 -32.02 -21.98 86.06
C LYS A 595 -33.33 -21.36 86.57
N LEU A 596 -33.96 -20.50 85.77
CA LEU A 596 -35.25 -19.88 86.07
C LEU A 596 -36.36 -20.93 86.19
N ASN A 597 -36.35 -22.00 85.38
CA ASN A 597 -37.28 -23.11 85.53
C ASN A 597 -36.98 -23.95 86.78
N ALA A 598 -35.72 -24.05 87.22
CA ALA A 598 -35.36 -24.72 88.47
C ALA A 598 -35.75 -23.87 89.70
N GLU A 599 -35.53 -22.55 89.66
CA GLU A 599 -36.02 -21.58 90.66
C GLU A 599 -37.56 -21.57 90.69
N LEU A 600 -38.22 -21.57 89.53
CA LEU A 600 -39.68 -21.66 89.43
C LEU A 600 -40.19 -22.97 90.04
N ASN A 601 -39.64 -24.13 89.65
CA ASN A 601 -40.00 -25.41 90.25
C ASN A 601 -39.80 -25.39 91.76
N LYS A 602 -38.68 -24.84 92.26
CA LYS A 602 -38.41 -24.72 93.69
C LYS A 602 -39.41 -23.80 94.41
N ILE A 603 -39.82 -22.70 93.79
CA ILE A 603 -40.88 -21.81 94.30
C ILE A 603 -42.25 -22.51 94.23
N GLU A 604 -42.50 -23.35 93.23
CA GLU A 604 -43.71 -24.17 93.12
C GLU A 604 -43.75 -25.28 94.19
N ASP A 605 -42.62 -25.94 94.45
CA ASP A 605 -42.43 -26.91 95.54
C ASP A 605 -42.63 -26.24 96.90
N GLU A 606 -41.99 -25.10 97.17
CA GLU A 606 -42.19 -24.29 98.40
C GLU A 606 -43.66 -23.84 98.54
N ARG A 607 -44.30 -23.46 97.44
CA ARG A 607 -45.72 -23.07 97.37
C ARG A 607 -46.65 -24.24 97.66
N ASP A 608 -46.33 -25.45 97.22
CA ASP A 608 -47.12 -26.64 97.51
C ASP A 608 -46.82 -27.24 98.90
N GLU A 609 -45.58 -27.13 99.41
CA GLU A 609 -45.24 -27.43 100.80
C GLU A 609 -45.98 -26.49 101.76
N LEU A 610 -46.06 -25.18 101.46
CA LEU A 610 -46.87 -24.22 102.21
C LEU A 610 -48.38 -24.53 102.13
N LYS A 611 -48.90 -25.05 101.00
CA LYS A 611 -50.29 -25.55 100.93
C LYS A 611 -50.50 -26.79 101.80
N GLU A 612 -49.55 -27.73 101.84
CA GLU A 612 -49.64 -28.89 102.71
C GLU A 612 -49.49 -28.51 104.19
N GLU A 613 -48.67 -27.52 104.53
CA GLU A 613 -48.61 -26.98 105.89
C GLU A 613 -49.90 -26.24 106.28
N LEU A 614 -50.52 -25.51 105.34
CA LEU A 614 -51.84 -24.90 105.52
C LEU A 614 -52.91 -25.98 105.77
N LYS A 615 -53.01 -27.01 104.91
CA LYS A 615 -53.93 -28.14 105.11
C LYS A 615 -53.74 -28.85 106.45
N ARG A 616 -52.48 -29.01 106.91
CA ARG A 616 -52.20 -29.59 108.25
C ARG A 616 -52.71 -28.68 109.36
N LYS A 617 -52.56 -27.36 109.23
CA LYS A 617 -53.10 -26.38 110.18
C LYS A 617 -54.63 -26.34 110.16
N ASP A 618 -55.25 -26.39 108.98
CA ASP A 618 -56.70 -26.47 108.82
C ASP A 618 -57.26 -27.75 109.46
N ALA A 619 -56.63 -28.91 109.24
CA ALA A 619 -57.01 -30.17 109.87
C ALA A 619 -56.89 -30.14 111.41
N VAL A 620 -55.84 -29.50 111.96
CA VAL A 620 -55.69 -29.28 113.41
C VAL A 620 -56.73 -28.27 113.94
N ILE A 621 -57.16 -27.29 113.14
CA ILE A 621 -58.27 -26.40 113.50
C ILE A 621 -59.59 -27.18 113.55
N GLU A 622 -59.89 -28.02 112.55
CA GLU A 622 -61.06 -28.90 112.59
C GLU A 622 -61.04 -29.87 113.79
N GLU A 623 -59.86 -30.41 114.14
CA GLU A 623 -59.68 -31.28 115.31
C GLU A 623 -59.97 -30.50 116.62
N LEU A 624 -59.43 -29.28 116.76
CA LEU A 624 -59.74 -28.39 117.88
C LEU A 624 -61.21 -27.95 117.92
N GLU A 625 -61.91 -27.90 116.79
CA GLU A 625 -63.36 -27.64 116.75
C GLU A 625 -64.19 -28.87 117.15
N ARG A 626 -63.78 -30.08 116.76
CA ARG A 626 -64.36 -31.34 117.26
C ARG A 626 -64.17 -31.47 118.77
N ASP A 627 -62.98 -31.21 119.28
CA ASP A 627 -62.66 -31.23 120.72
C ASP A 627 -63.49 -30.22 121.51
N LYS A 628 -63.67 -28.99 120.99
CA LYS A 628 -64.58 -28.00 121.58
C LYS A 628 -66.03 -28.50 121.62
N LEU A 629 -66.52 -29.09 120.52
CA LEU A 629 -67.88 -29.63 120.44
C LEU A 629 -68.09 -30.78 121.43
N GLN A 630 -67.14 -31.70 121.52
CA GLN A 630 -67.17 -32.81 122.48
C GLN A 630 -67.08 -32.31 123.93
N THR A 631 -66.24 -31.30 124.20
CA THR A 631 -66.15 -30.65 125.51
C THR A 631 -67.47 -29.98 125.90
N ALA A 632 -68.15 -29.32 124.95
CA ALA A 632 -69.48 -28.76 125.16
C ALA A 632 -70.53 -29.86 125.46
N GLN A 633 -70.56 -30.96 124.69
CA GLN A 633 -71.47 -32.08 124.93
C GLN A 633 -71.25 -32.74 126.31
N VAL A 634 -70.00 -32.93 126.74
CA VAL A 634 -69.67 -33.44 128.08
C VAL A 634 -70.09 -32.43 129.17
N THR A 635 -69.96 -31.13 128.90
CA THR A 635 -70.41 -30.07 129.81
C THR A 635 -71.93 -30.06 129.98
N ASP A 636 -72.70 -30.21 128.90
CA ASP A 636 -74.17 -30.30 128.95
C ASP A 636 -74.64 -31.58 129.66
N GLN A 637 -74.00 -32.73 129.41
CA GLN A 637 -74.28 -33.96 130.15
C GLN A 637 -73.99 -33.80 131.66
N MET A 638 -72.89 -33.14 132.01
CA MET A 638 -72.53 -32.85 133.41
C MET A 638 -73.58 -31.95 134.09
N GLN A 639 -74.04 -30.90 133.41
CA GLN A 639 -75.13 -30.05 133.89
C GLN A 639 -76.44 -30.83 134.06
N HIS A 640 -76.80 -31.68 133.09
CA HIS A 640 -77.99 -32.53 133.16
C HIS A 640 -77.94 -33.49 134.37
N TYR A 641 -76.83 -34.18 134.61
CA TYR A 641 -76.66 -35.01 135.81
C TYR A 641 -76.72 -34.20 137.11
N GLN A 642 -76.15 -32.99 137.13
CA GLN A 642 -76.23 -32.09 138.29
C GLN A 642 -77.69 -31.66 138.58
N VAL A 643 -78.49 -31.40 137.54
CA VAL A 643 -79.94 -31.14 137.66
C VAL A 643 -80.70 -32.38 138.15
N GLN A 644 -80.46 -33.56 137.57
CA GLN A 644 -81.10 -34.80 138.02
C GLN A 644 -80.78 -35.16 139.48
N TYR A 645 -79.54 -34.92 139.93
CA TYR A 645 -79.12 -35.09 141.31
C TYR A 645 -79.88 -34.14 142.26
N ASN A 646 -79.99 -32.86 141.89
CA ASN A 646 -80.76 -31.87 142.64
C ASN A 646 -82.26 -32.20 142.70
N TYR A 647 -82.83 -32.73 141.61
CA TYR A 647 -84.21 -33.19 141.56
C TYR A 647 -84.45 -34.38 142.50
N ASN A 648 -83.64 -35.44 142.42
CA ASN A 648 -83.75 -36.60 143.31
C ASN A 648 -83.60 -36.23 144.79
N ARG A 649 -82.64 -35.34 145.11
CA ARG A 649 -82.47 -34.79 146.46
C ARG A 649 -83.72 -34.06 146.96
N THR A 650 -84.45 -33.38 146.08
CA THR A 650 -85.68 -32.66 146.42
C THR A 650 -86.83 -33.64 146.66
N LEU A 651 -87.02 -34.64 145.79
CA LEU A 651 -88.02 -35.70 145.94
C LEU A 651 -87.83 -36.49 147.25
N GLN A 652 -86.59 -36.81 147.61
CA GLN A 652 -86.27 -37.49 148.87
C GLN A 652 -86.65 -36.66 150.11
N GLN A 653 -86.56 -35.32 150.05
CA GLN A 653 -87.02 -34.44 151.13
C GLN A 653 -88.55 -34.44 151.26
N GLU A 654 -89.30 -34.59 150.17
CA GLU A 654 -90.76 -34.69 150.22
C GLU A 654 -91.22 -36.03 150.78
N LEU A 655 -90.59 -37.13 150.38
CA LEU A 655 -90.87 -38.46 150.95
C LEU A 655 -90.61 -38.48 152.47
N GLN A 656 -89.57 -37.81 152.94
CA GLN A 656 -89.31 -37.68 154.39
C GLN A 656 -90.40 -36.87 155.11
N ARG A 657 -91.00 -35.86 154.47
CA ARG A 657 -92.13 -35.09 155.02
C ARG A 657 -93.39 -35.94 155.13
N THR A 658 -93.72 -36.74 154.11
CA THR A 658 -94.94 -37.58 154.13
C THR A 658 -94.83 -38.74 155.12
N MET A 659 -93.65 -39.36 155.27
CA MET A 659 -93.41 -40.35 156.32
C MET A 659 -93.63 -39.79 157.73
N ASN A 660 -93.10 -38.59 158.02
CA ASN A 660 -93.29 -37.94 159.32
C ASN A 660 -94.77 -37.61 159.61
N ALA A 661 -95.56 -37.27 158.58
CA ALA A 661 -96.99 -37.02 158.72
C ALA A 661 -97.79 -38.30 159.05
N MET A 662 -97.45 -39.43 158.41
CA MET A 662 -98.07 -40.73 158.71
C MET A 662 -97.80 -41.20 160.15
N GLU A 663 -96.62 -40.92 160.71
CA GLU A 663 -96.30 -41.33 162.09
C GLU A 663 -97.15 -40.57 163.14
N LEU A 664 -97.53 -39.32 162.86
CA LEU A 664 -98.46 -38.57 163.71
C LEU A 664 -99.84 -39.25 163.77
N LEU A 665 -100.44 -39.48 162.59
CA LEU A 665 -101.76 -40.12 162.46
C LEU A 665 -101.81 -41.50 163.11
N LYS A 666 -100.70 -42.26 163.04
CA LYS A 666 -100.58 -43.59 163.65
C LYS A 666 -100.63 -43.55 165.19
N LYS A 667 -100.18 -42.46 165.82
CA LYS A 667 -100.26 -42.27 167.29
C LYS A 667 -101.68 -41.91 167.73
N GLU A 668 -102.39 -41.03 167.02
CA GLU A 668 -103.78 -40.69 167.33
C GLU A 668 -104.70 -41.92 167.28
N ASN A 669 -104.52 -42.76 166.26
CA ASN A 669 -105.31 -43.99 166.08
C ASN A 669 -105.13 -44.95 167.27
N GLN A 670 -103.91 -45.13 167.79
CA GLN A 670 -103.65 -45.93 169.00
C GLN A 670 -104.36 -45.37 170.25
N THR A 671 -104.44 -44.05 170.43
CA THR A 671 -105.18 -43.45 171.56
C THR A 671 -106.70 -43.57 171.46
N LEU A 672 -107.26 -43.77 170.26
CA LEU A 672 -108.69 -44.06 170.06
C LEU A 672 -109.01 -45.52 170.35
N ILE A 673 -108.18 -46.46 169.87
CA ILE A 673 -108.33 -47.91 170.13
C ILE A 673 -108.37 -48.21 171.63
N ALA A 674 -107.54 -47.53 172.43
CA ALA A 674 -107.49 -47.69 173.89
C ALA A 674 -108.81 -47.33 174.62
N LYS A 675 -109.73 -46.60 173.97
CA LYS A 675 -111.07 -46.28 174.52
C LYS A 675 -112.18 -47.20 174.04
N LEU A 676 -112.01 -47.86 172.89
CA LEU A 676 -113.03 -48.71 172.28
C LEU A 676 -113.10 -50.13 172.87
N HIS A 677 -112.02 -50.64 173.45
CA HIS A 677 -111.98 -52.02 173.97
C HIS A 677 -112.68 -52.22 175.35
N ALA A 678 -113.47 -51.25 175.80
CA ALA A 678 -114.18 -51.28 177.08
C ALA A 678 -115.69 -51.60 176.97
N LEU A 679 -116.31 -51.50 175.78
CA LEU A 679 -117.76 -51.75 175.58
C LEU A 679 -118.11 -51.91 174.09
N GLY A 680 -118.54 -53.12 173.66
CA GLY A 680 -119.07 -53.40 172.30
C GLY A 680 -117.98 -53.52 171.21
N ARG A 681 -117.68 -54.64 170.53
CA ARG A 681 -118.44 -55.83 170.06
C ARG A 681 -119.21 -55.60 168.74
N ASP A 682 -118.93 -56.47 167.76
CA ASP A 682 -119.53 -56.56 166.41
C ASP A 682 -119.35 -55.30 165.54
N SER A 683 -119.37 -55.35 164.20
CA SER A 683 -119.28 -56.45 163.21
C SER A 683 -118.11 -56.11 162.24
N GLY A 684 -117.51 -57.02 161.46
CA GLY A 684 -118.09 -58.13 160.69
C GLY A 684 -118.30 -57.77 159.21
N ASP A 685 -118.08 -56.50 158.85
CA ASP A 685 -118.34 -55.88 157.55
C ASP A 685 -117.04 -55.18 157.08
N VAL A 686 -116.50 -55.43 155.87
CA VAL A 686 -116.94 -55.00 154.53
C VAL A 686 -116.64 -53.52 154.26
N ASP A 687 -115.63 -53.27 153.41
CA ASP A 687 -115.35 -52.07 152.58
C ASP A 687 -113.88 -52.11 152.09
N GLU A 688 -113.41 -51.33 151.11
CA GLU A 688 -113.91 -50.97 149.76
C GLU A 688 -112.76 -50.26 148.98
N GLY A 689 -112.94 -49.98 147.67
CA GLY A 689 -112.11 -49.02 146.89
C GLY A 689 -110.83 -49.59 146.22
N ILE A 690 -110.53 -49.40 144.91
CA ILE A 690 -110.46 -48.19 144.03
C ILE A 690 -109.11 -47.45 144.20
N ALA A 691 -108.32 -47.08 143.17
CA ALA A 691 -108.45 -47.06 141.69
C ALA A 691 -107.18 -47.64 140.99
N GLU A 692 -107.01 -47.88 139.67
CA GLU A 692 -107.57 -47.30 138.42
C GLU A 692 -107.16 -45.82 138.16
N GLU A 693 -107.11 -45.21 136.97
CA GLU A 693 -107.60 -45.42 135.57
C GLU A 693 -106.37 -45.36 134.57
N VAL A 694 -106.34 -45.28 133.22
CA VAL A 694 -107.04 -45.67 131.94
C VAL A 694 -106.03 -45.28 130.80
N GLY A 695 -105.97 -45.76 129.55
CA GLY A 695 -106.77 -46.68 128.71
C GLY A 695 -105.87 -47.63 127.86
N GLU A 696 -106.11 -48.09 126.61
CA GLU A 696 -106.80 -47.64 125.36
C GLU A 696 -105.91 -46.88 124.33
N GLU A 697 -106.02 -47.03 123.00
CA GLU A 697 -106.47 -48.13 122.09
C GLU A 697 -106.11 -47.75 120.60
N VAL A 698 -106.59 -48.51 119.60
CA VAL A 698 -106.90 -48.10 118.20
C VAL A 698 -105.78 -47.79 117.16
N GLU A 699 -105.62 -48.75 116.23
CA GLU A 699 -105.53 -48.63 114.75
C GLU A 699 -104.45 -47.74 114.07
N ALA A 700 -104.68 -47.37 112.80
CA ALA A 700 -103.68 -47.06 111.77
C ALA A 700 -104.10 -45.92 110.80
N SER A 701 -103.22 -45.59 109.84
CA SER A 701 -103.22 -44.33 109.02
C SER A 701 -102.63 -43.15 109.82
N VAL A 702 -102.08 -42.06 109.27
CA VAL A 702 -102.04 -41.41 107.95
C VAL A 702 -100.54 -41.06 107.68
N GLU A 703 -99.95 -41.18 106.49
CA GLU A 703 -99.85 -40.12 105.44
C GLU A 703 -99.40 -38.72 105.98
N VAL A 704 -98.73 -37.79 105.28
CA VAL A 704 -98.55 -37.50 103.84
C VAL A 704 -97.28 -36.59 103.67
N PRO A 705 -96.73 -36.34 102.46
CA PRO A 705 -95.26 -36.25 102.28
C PRO A 705 -94.76 -34.97 101.54
N ILE A 706 -94.34 -35.12 100.27
CA ILE A 706 -94.00 -34.11 99.25
C ILE A 706 -92.64 -33.39 99.40
N GLU A 707 -91.94 -32.98 98.33
CA GLU A 707 -91.59 -33.55 97.00
C GLU A 707 -90.90 -32.44 96.17
N LYS A 708 -90.09 -32.85 95.18
CA LYS A 708 -89.80 -32.14 93.90
C LYS A 708 -89.44 -30.64 93.91
N LYS A 709 -88.30 -30.35 93.27
CA LYS A 709 -88.36 -29.63 91.99
C LYS A 709 -87.19 -29.94 91.05
N GLU A 710 -87.52 -30.22 89.80
CA GLU A 710 -86.63 -29.99 88.66
C GLU A 710 -86.60 -28.48 88.33
N PHE A 711 -85.57 -28.01 87.61
CA PHE A 711 -85.80 -27.13 86.45
C PHE A 711 -84.60 -27.10 85.47
N ARG A 712 -84.81 -26.49 84.29
CA ARG A 712 -83.86 -26.34 83.18
C ARG A 712 -83.16 -24.97 83.14
N GLY A 713 -81.96 -24.92 82.54
CA GLY A 713 -81.28 -23.74 81.97
C GLY A 713 -79.90 -24.16 81.44
N ALA A 714 -79.41 -23.85 80.23
CA ALA A 714 -79.35 -22.59 79.45
C ALA A 714 -78.29 -21.59 79.98
N ASP A 715 -77.43 -20.94 79.18
CA ASP A 715 -77.05 -21.07 77.75
C ASP A 715 -75.76 -20.22 77.47
N LEU A 716 -75.19 -20.31 76.25
CA LEU A 716 -74.20 -19.41 75.60
C LEU A 716 -72.73 -19.42 76.09
N GLY A 717 -71.77 -19.44 75.13
CA GLY A 717 -70.33 -19.37 75.43
C GLY A 717 -69.29 -19.55 74.28
N GLY A 718 -69.64 -19.31 73.00
CA GLY A 718 -68.65 -19.18 71.91
C GLY A 718 -68.04 -17.76 71.82
N PRO A 719 -67.10 -17.43 70.91
CA PRO A 719 -66.70 -18.09 69.64
C PRO A 719 -65.27 -18.73 69.71
N ARG A 720 -64.71 -19.48 68.75
CA ARG A 720 -64.89 -19.73 67.28
C ARG A 720 -64.03 -18.83 66.35
N GLY A 721 -63.02 -19.43 65.71
CA GLY A 721 -62.16 -18.85 64.66
C GLY A 721 -60.66 -19.10 64.92
N GLY A 722 -59.81 -19.44 63.94
CA GLY A 722 -60.11 -19.81 62.56
C GLY A 722 -58.90 -19.69 61.61
N ASP A 723 -58.24 -20.82 61.33
CA ASP A 723 -57.29 -21.04 60.22
C ASP A 723 -56.09 -20.05 60.14
N PRO A 724 -55.29 -19.99 59.05
CA PRO A 724 -54.12 -20.89 58.95
C PRO A 724 -52.79 -20.22 58.53
N LEU A 725 -51.67 -20.89 58.83
CA LEU A 725 -50.49 -21.04 57.94
C LEU A 725 -49.49 -22.06 58.52
#